data_AF-A0A1F9X125-F1
#
_entry.id   AF-A0A1F9X125-F1
#
_cell.length_a   1.000
_cell.length_b   1.000
_cell.length_c   1.000
_cell.angle_alpha   90.00
_cell.angle_beta   90.00
_cell.angle_gamma   90.00
#
_symmetry.space_group_name_H-M   'P 1'
#
loop_
_entity.id
_entity.type
_entity.pdbx_description
1 polymer ?
#
loop_
_entity_poly.entity_id
_entity_poly.type
_entity_poly.pdbx_seq_one_letter_code
_entity_poly.pdbx_strand_id
1 'polypeptide(L)'
;MKKLITILITVFIFCQTLTAVEFGFGVTGIIKKKVKDIGVKVVEEKQRLAEIEAGTYDATAPVISQVNSTCYITSAAVTWVTDETATSKTEYAFMFNGVKAITQSTAEDTTLVLNHSVIITGLTASATYWYRVISKDAKGNTANGSDTYMILNPALVPDTIAPVISNILVTGVGSSSATITWTTDEQSFTQAAYGLTDALGTNSAEDLTLTTNHSVTLTGFVPETTYYFSPKSRDFSGNLAVGTTGTFVTGITPYKNVTFNVIVPAVTPSTSTIFLYIYPFYTGHSYIQRIPMNPAGSLAYSTSSVFLNGSFVYYCYKRETDSSIEVFTSTGIPLEYRILHVTTSTVNDTVANWQDTNNAPVTGTISGTVTGGGTPLMDVTVSVNGINAGTKGDGTYSISGLPAGKQRITVFTYKGDYKVQSREIDLTAAGAAENFTLSPAQKINVTFVAVPPAEMPANAVIRIVGNIHQLGAPQWYRNALRCWYTDRYVFMTKSGNNYTATVEMYEGAPVQYIYTLGGNFFGEERNSTSREYNFRDFVPGSSNETRTDADICFKPEGFQQVTINVTVPANTPANEYVFFDSVAMNKLDSTHHKLDFFINPDWNWQINYKYYHGTLKELALEKFTPDDTSTVRSVTLPGPGAMQVNDTVSSWRWFPSGSYPPAYAFMPVAVSTRSVFYSGMYLYDYWQPGFMKPYEDSLAYWETNSIDYTDVVLGPIRTFDSVDPPTMETRSLKYAVGTVDTPIEDLRLAIREAHAKSKRVIIYPQGNTGSMTPGWNESFWFSDHTNAWWDTWRASMQDLYIYAARICAEENVELLTIATRTGFADPSYKTTMNSWMKSLISQARTISPSTKIVAYDYSYDTSNGMDWYGDADYLGINVWENLKMSSVAAVSEIQAKLEEHFDTTIKTASIFFSTKPVLITQFAYASVDGAVNSQGSLASTDNDNSSYTLDLEEQARIYEAVCRVIADRPWIIGILPFGYEFIDTPYDKDYSIRAKPAETVIKGYYPLFNASVP
;
A
#
# COMPACT_ATOMS: atom_id res chain seq x y z
N MET A 1 -0.94 46.94 6.29
CA MET A 1 -1.66 45.76 6.82
C MET A 1 -0.70 44.64 7.24
N LYS A 2 0.16 44.10 6.36
CA LYS A 2 1.22 43.12 6.72
C LYS A 2 2.06 43.53 7.97
N LYS A 3 2.55 44.78 8.05
CA LYS A 3 3.25 45.31 9.25
C LYS A 3 2.42 45.36 10.54
N LEU A 4 1.11 45.60 10.44
CA LEU A 4 0.20 45.67 11.60
C LEU A 4 -0.06 44.26 12.16
N ILE A 5 -0.12 43.27 11.27
CA ILE A 5 -0.29 41.85 11.59
C ILE A 5 0.99 41.28 12.21
N THR A 6 2.18 41.65 11.70
CA THR A 6 3.46 41.27 12.33
C THR A 6 3.58 41.81 13.76
N ILE A 7 3.10 43.04 14.02
CA ILE A 7 3.05 43.63 15.37
C ILE A 7 2.06 42.86 16.26
N LEU A 8 0.87 42.52 15.75
CA LEU A 8 -0.13 41.73 16.49
C LEU A 8 0.36 40.31 16.82
N ILE A 9 1.08 39.65 15.91
CA ILE A 9 1.67 38.33 16.12
C ILE A 9 2.81 38.40 17.16
N THR A 10 3.63 39.46 17.12
CA THR A 10 4.70 39.67 18.11
C THR A 10 4.12 39.92 19.51
N VAL A 11 3.05 40.72 19.61
CA VAL A 11 2.31 40.96 20.86
C VAL A 11 1.60 39.68 21.36
N PHE A 12 1.11 38.84 20.43
CA PHE A 12 0.48 37.56 20.75
C PHE A 12 1.48 36.57 21.36
N ILE A 13 2.65 36.43 20.74
CA ILE A 13 3.74 35.58 21.22
C ILE A 13 4.30 36.11 22.56
N PHE A 14 4.46 37.42 22.70
CA PHE A 14 4.87 38.06 23.96
C PHE A 14 3.86 37.84 25.11
N CYS A 15 2.56 37.74 24.81
CA CYS A 15 1.53 37.43 25.80
C CYS A 15 1.52 35.95 26.24
N GLN A 16 2.03 35.03 25.43
CA GLN A 16 2.09 33.59 25.78
C GLN A 16 3.28 33.23 26.68
N THR A 17 4.31 34.07 26.73
CA THR A 17 5.53 33.84 27.53
C THR A 17 5.47 34.42 28.95
N LEU A 18 4.38 35.12 29.33
CA LEU A 18 4.17 35.63 30.69
C LEU A 18 3.81 34.50 31.66
N THR A 19 4.71 34.22 32.62
CA THR A 19 4.47 33.24 33.69
C THR A 19 3.63 33.85 34.83
N ALA A 20 2.97 32.97 35.61
CA ALA A 20 1.84 33.27 36.49
C ALA A 20 2.12 34.15 37.75
N VAL A 21 3.17 34.97 37.78
CA VAL A 21 3.59 35.68 39.00
C VAL A 21 3.06 37.12 39.11
N GLU A 22 2.52 37.74 38.06
CA GLU A 22 2.27 39.21 38.12
C GLU A 22 0.82 39.71 38.23
N PHE A 23 -0.24 38.89 38.18
CA PHE A 23 -1.60 39.41 38.47
C PHE A 23 -2.47 38.43 39.25
N GLY A 24 -3.04 38.94 40.34
CA GLY A 24 -3.82 38.22 41.35
C GLY A 24 -4.98 37.38 40.79
N PHE A 25 -5.24 36.28 41.50
CA PHE A 25 -6.27 35.28 41.22
C PHE A 25 -7.63 35.92 40.94
N GLY A 26 -8.01 35.93 39.66
CA GLY A 26 -9.28 36.47 39.16
C GLY A 26 -9.20 36.96 37.71
N VAL A 27 -8.04 37.42 37.25
CA VAL A 27 -7.87 38.01 35.89
C VAL A 27 -7.39 36.98 34.84
N THR A 28 -6.79 35.88 35.28
CA THR A 28 -6.13 34.86 34.43
C THR A 28 -7.06 34.11 33.49
N GLY A 29 -8.34 33.91 33.86
CA GLY A 29 -9.32 33.22 33.00
C GLY A 29 -9.76 34.05 31.79
N ILE A 30 -9.89 35.36 31.97
CA ILE A 30 -10.33 36.29 30.91
C ILE A 30 -9.20 36.49 29.89
N ILE A 31 -7.95 36.61 30.35
CA ILE A 31 -6.78 36.77 29.46
C ILE A 31 -6.55 35.48 28.66
N LYS A 32 -6.60 34.29 29.27
CA LYS A 32 -6.45 33.02 28.55
C LYS A 32 -7.52 32.81 27.48
N LYS A 33 -8.77 33.21 27.77
CA LYS A 33 -9.85 33.16 26.78
C LYS A 33 -9.59 34.13 25.62
N LYS A 34 -9.24 35.39 25.90
CA LYS A 34 -8.92 36.37 24.86
C LYS A 34 -7.69 35.98 24.02
N VAL A 35 -6.67 35.37 24.61
CA VAL A 35 -5.50 34.84 23.89
C VAL A 35 -5.91 33.65 23.02
N LYS A 36 -6.75 32.73 23.50
CA LYS A 36 -7.28 31.66 22.66
C LYS A 36 -8.06 32.21 21.46
N ASP A 37 -8.93 33.19 21.69
CA ASP A 37 -9.74 33.82 20.63
C ASP A 37 -8.89 34.58 19.60
N ILE A 38 -7.77 35.20 20.02
CA ILE A 38 -6.82 35.87 19.11
C ILE A 38 -6.00 34.84 18.31
N GLY A 39 -5.58 33.74 18.94
CA GLY A 39 -4.83 32.67 18.26
C GLY A 39 -5.63 32.00 17.14
N VAL A 40 -6.92 31.76 17.38
CA VAL A 40 -7.85 31.25 16.36
C VAL A 40 -7.91 32.21 15.17
N LYS A 41 -8.07 33.52 15.41
CA LYS A 41 -8.09 34.53 14.34
C LYS A 41 -6.79 34.65 13.54
N VAL A 42 -5.64 34.41 14.18
CA VAL A 42 -4.33 34.44 13.50
C VAL A 42 -4.16 33.23 12.58
N VAL A 43 -4.67 32.05 12.98
CA VAL A 43 -4.65 30.85 12.15
C VAL A 43 -5.59 31.00 10.94
N GLU A 44 -6.81 31.49 11.17
CA GLU A 44 -7.78 31.79 10.11
C GLU A 44 -7.20 32.78 9.08
N GLU A 45 -6.53 33.85 9.53
CA GLU A 45 -5.95 34.85 8.61
C GLU A 45 -4.68 34.34 7.89
N LYS A 46 -3.94 33.38 8.47
CA LYS A 46 -2.80 32.74 7.80
C LYS A 46 -3.26 31.81 6.67
N GLN A 47 -4.32 31.05 6.90
CA GLN A 47 -4.94 30.21 5.89
C GLN A 47 -5.52 31.05 4.74
N ARG A 48 -6.21 32.15 5.09
CA ARG A 48 -6.70 33.14 4.13
C ARG A 48 -5.61 33.72 3.22
N LEU A 49 -4.43 34.02 3.77
CA LEU A 49 -3.31 34.55 2.98
C LEU A 49 -2.69 33.50 2.05
N ALA A 50 -2.63 32.23 2.47
CA ALA A 50 -2.15 31.13 1.64
C ALA A 50 -3.08 30.87 0.44
N GLU A 51 -4.39 30.96 0.64
CA GLU A 51 -5.38 30.83 -0.42
C GLU A 51 -5.30 32.00 -1.42
N ILE A 52 -5.00 33.21 -0.96
CA ILE A 52 -4.81 34.39 -1.83
C ILE A 52 -3.59 34.21 -2.74
N GLU A 53 -2.48 33.69 -2.18
CA GLU A 53 -1.24 33.45 -2.94
C GLU A 53 -1.38 32.28 -3.93
N ALA A 54 -2.25 31.31 -3.65
CA ALA A 54 -2.58 30.18 -4.53
C ALA A 54 -3.66 30.50 -5.59
N GLY A 55 -4.27 31.69 -5.56
CA GLY A 55 -5.38 32.06 -6.45
C GLY A 55 -6.67 31.27 -6.24
N THR A 56 -6.79 30.56 -5.11
CA THR A 56 -7.95 29.72 -4.74
C THR A 56 -8.80 30.35 -3.64
N TYR A 57 -8.45 31.57 -3.22
CA TYR A 57 -9.21 32.34 -2.24
C TYR A 57 -10.53 32.82 -2.84
N ASP A 58 -11.60 32.23 -2.35
CA ASP A 58 -12.95 32.72 -2.59
C ASP A 58 -13.43 33.49 -1.37
N ALA A 59 -13.65 34.79 -1.56
CA ALA A 59 -14.24 35.68 -0.55
C ALA A 59 -15.67 36.08 -0.91
N THR A 60 -16.12 35.68 -2.09
CA THR A 60 -17.44 36.00 -2.58
C THR A 60 -18.41 34.97 -2.05
N ALA A 61 -19.53 35.45 -1.50
CA ALA A 61 -20.61 34.56 -1.15
C ALA A 61 -21.44 34.27 -2.41
N PRO A 62 -22.11 33.10 -2.48
CA PRO A 62 -22.89 32.74 -3.64
C PRO A 62 -23.99 33.77 -3.92
N VAL A 63 -24.15 34.18 -5.18
CA VAL A 63 -25.22 35.09 -5.57
C VAL A 63 -26.53 34.31 -5.70
N ILE A 64 -27.40 34.48 -4.72
CA ILE A 64 -28.73 33.87 -4.70
C ILE A 64 -29.67 34.63 -5.67
N SER A 65 -30.30 33.89 -6.57
CA SER A 65 -31.29 34.39 -7.51
C SER A 65 -32.47 33.42 -7.63
N GLN A 66 -33.54 33.87 -8.31
CA GLN A 66 -34.72 33.06 -8.61
C GLN A 66 -35.37 32.40 -7.37
N VAL A 67 -35.42 33.14 -6.25
CA VAL A 67 -36.08 32.66 -5.02
C VAL A 67 -37.58 32.60 -5.24
N ASN A 68 -38.13 31.40 -5.28
CA ASN A 68 -39.55 31.14 -5.46
C ASN A 68 -40.10 30.33 -4.28
N SER A 69 -41.39 30.49 -4.01
CA SER A 69 -42.11 29.58 -3.11
C SER A 69 -43.36 29.05 -3.80
N THR A 70 -43.51 27.73 -3.74
CA THR A 70 -44.74 27.03 -4.10
C THR A 70 -45.45 26.66 -2.80
N CYS A 71 -46.58 27.29 -2.54
CA CYS A 71 -47.33 27.14 -1.30
C CYS A 71 -48.35 26.01 -1.44
N TYR A 72 -48.49 25.20 -0.40
CA TYR A 72 -49.54 24.20 -0.22
C TYR A 72 -50.36 24.55 1.04
N ILE A 73 -51.34 23.72 1.40
CA ILE A 73 -52.27 24.02 2.51
C ILE A 73 -51.56 24.12 3.87
N THR A 74 -50.53 23.30 4.14
CA THR A 74 -49.77 23.26 5.41
C THR A 74 -48.27 23.11 5.21
N SER A 75 -47.76 23.39 4.02
CA SER A 75 -46.34 23.27 3.67
C SER A 75 -45.98 24.21 2.52
N ALA A 76 -44.70 24.41 2.28
CA ALA A 76 -44.20 25.14 1.13
C ALA A 76 -42.89 24.54 0.63
N ALA A 77 -42.72 24.48 -0.69
CA ALA A 77 -41.44 24.20 -1.34
C ALA A 77 -40.79 25.53 -1.70
N VAL A 78 -39.57 25.76 -1.23
CA VAL A 78 -38.79 26.97 -1.51
C VAL A 78 -37.62 26.60 -2.40
N THR A 79 -37.56 27.21 -3.58
CA THR A 79 -36.50 26.95 -4.56
C THR A 79 -35.73 28.22 -4.89
N TRP A 80 -34.44 28.06 -5.20
CA TRP A 80 -33.57 29.15 -5.64
C TRP A 80 -32.37 28.62 -6.40
N VAL A 81 -31.63 29.50 -7.04
CA VAL A 81 -30.41 29.19 -7.80
C VAL A 81 -29.26 30.04 -7.27
N THR A 82 -28.07 29.46 -7.23
CA THR A 82 -26.81 30.17 -6.98
C THR A 82 -25.93 30.15 -8.23
N ASP A 83 -25.03 31.13 -8.35
CA ASP A 83 -24.04 31.21 -9.43
C ASP A 83 -22.84 30.27 -9.22
N GLU A 84 -22.74 29.65 -8.05
CA GLU A 84 -21.76 28.63 -7.68
C GLU A 84 -22.38 27.55 -6.79
N THR A 85 -21.76 26.37 -6.68
CA THR A 85 -22.33 25.26 -5.90
C THR A 85 -22.33 25.57 -4.41
N ALA A 86 -23.51 25.48 -3.77
CA ALA A 86 -23.68 25.82 -2.36
C ALA A 86 -24.63 24.85 -1.63
N THR A 87 -24.65 24.94 -0.30
CA THR A 87 -25.60 24.24 0.59
C THR A 87 -27.00 24.85 0.51
N SER A 88 -28.02 24.13 1.01
CA SER A 88 -29.42 24.55 0.99
C SER A 88 -30.04 24.66 2.38
N LYS A 89 -30.54 25.85 2.75
CA LYS A 89 -31.26 26.07 4.04
C LYS A 89 -32.31 27.17 3.92
N THR A 90 -33.42 27.05 4.66
CA THR A 90 -34.45 28.09 4.74
C THR A 90 -34.77 28.46 6.19
N GLU A 91 -34.92 29.75 6.45
CA GLU A 91 -35.50 30.29 7.68
C GLU A 91 -36.89 30.84 7.40
N TYR A 92 -37.82 30.67 8.34
CA TYR A 92 -39.22 31.07 8.18
C TYR A 92 -39.87 31.46 9.50
N ALA A 93 -40.90 32.30 9.46
CA ALA A 93 -41.61 32.77 10.65
C ALA A 93 -43.07 33.09 10.32
N PHE A 94 -43.98 32.73 11.23
CA PHE A 94 -45.40 33.10 11.11
C PHE A 94 -45.58 34.61 11.23
N MET A 95 -46.42 35.20 10.38
CA MET A 95 -46.75 36.63 10.42
C MET A 95 -48.17 36.82 10.98
N PHE A 96 -48.29 37.62 12.04
CA PHE A 96 -49.58 38.00 12.62
C PHE A 96 -49.72 39.52 12.64
N ASN A 97 -50.70 40.08 11.93
CA ASN A 97 -50.93 41.54 11.82
C ASN A 97 -49.66 42.35 11.50
N GLY A 98 -48.82 41.84 10.60
CA GLY A 98 -47.56 42.50 10.20
C GLY A 98 -46.40 42.33 11.19
N VAL A 99 -46.59 41.62 12.30
CA VAL A 99 -45.54 41.29 13.27
C VAL A 99 -45.00 39.89 13.01
N LYS A 100 -43.67 39.78 12.91
CA LYS A 100 -42.93 38.52 12.72
C LYS A 100 -42.81 37.77 14.05
N ALA A 101 -43.30 36.52 14.08
CA ALA A 101 -43.13 35.61 15.21
C ALA A 101 -41.69 35.07 15.30
N ILE A 102 -41.45 34.12 16.21
CA ILE A 102 -40.14 33.49 16.38
C ILE A 102 -39.72 32.82 15.06
N THR A 103 -38.52 33.14 14.58
CA THR A 103 -37.91 32.51 13.41
C THR A 103 -37.59 31.05 13.69
N GLN A 104 -38.07 30.17 12.82
CA GLN A 104 -37.71 28.77 12.72
C GLN A 104 -36.76 28.56 11.55
N SER A 105 -36.06 27.42 11.53
CA SER A 105 -35.13 27.08 10.46
C SER A 105 -35.21 25.59 10.13
N THR A 106 -35.02 25.27 8.85
CA THR A 106 -34.84 23.89 8.41
C THR A 106 -33.46 23.37 8.78
N ALA A 107 -33.29 22.05 8.75
CA ALA A 107 -31.96 21.47 8.69
C ALA A 107 -31.22 22.01 7.46
N GLU A 108 -29.89 22.12 7.56
CA GLU A 108 -29.02 22.49 6.45
C GLU A 108 -28.72 21.23 5.63
N ASP A 109 -29.05 21.23 4.34
CA ASP A 109 -28.57 20.21 3.41
C ASP A 109 -27.17 20.60 2.96
N THR A 110 -26.19 19.78 3.32
CA THR A 110 -24.77 20.03 3.07
C THR A 110 -24.33 19.63 1.64
N THR A 111 -25.24 19.11 0.82
CA THR A 111 -24.96 18.76 -0.57
C THR A 111 -24.76 20.05 -1.39
N LEU A 112 -23.62 20.15 -2.09
CA LEU A 112 -23.28 21.34 -2.88
C LEU A 112 -23.91 21.26 -4.26
N VAL A 113 -24.91 22.11 -4.52
CA VAL A 113 -25.68 22.15 -5.77
C VAL A 113 -25.87 23.58 -6.27
N LEU A 114 -26.21 23.75 -7.54
CA LEU A 114 -26.56 25.05 -8.14
C LEU A 114 -28.05 25.36 -8.05
N ASN A 115 -28.89 24.31 -7.99
CA ASN A 115 -30.34 24.42 -7.91
C ASN A 115 -30.78 23.87 -6.56
N HIS A 116 -31.43 24.69 -5.76
CA HIS A 116 -31.79 24.38 -4.39
C HIS A 116 -33.29 24.17 -4.26
N SER A 117 -33.67 23.26 -3.37
CA SER A 117 -35.06 23.02 -2.98
C SER A 117 -35.12 22.66 -1.51
N VAL A 118 -35.88 23.41 -0.73
CA VAL A 118 -36.09 23.13 0.70
C VAL A 118 -37.58 23.06 0.99
N ILE A 119 -37.96 22.02 1.72
CA ILE A 119 -39.33 21.74 2.11
C ILE A 119 -39.58 22.24 3.53
N ILE A 120 -40.60 23.07 3.70
CA ILE A 120 -41.09 23.51 5.01
C ILE A 120 -42.44 22.84 5.28
N THR A 121 -42.55 22.09 6.37
CA THR A 121 -43.78 21.38 6.77
C THR A 121 -44.37 21.95 8.07
N GLY A 122 -45.61 21.57 8.39
CA GLY A 122 -46.27 21.95 9.65
C GLY A 122 -46.72 23.42 9.71
N LEU A 123 -46.90 24.06 8.55
CA LEU A 123 -47.37 25.44 8.47
C LEU A 123 -48.89 25.52 8.68
N THR A 124 -49.37 26.64 9.21
CA THR A 124 -50.81 26.88 9.43
C THR A 124 -51.46 27.37 8.14
N ALA A 125 -52.57 26.74 7.74
CA ALA A 125 -53.34 27.16 6.56
C ALA A 125 -53.88 28.59 6.69
N SER A 126 -54.08 29.29 5.58
CA SER A 126 -54.56 30.69 5.54
C SER A 126 -53.65 31.70 6.25
N ALA A 127 -52.38 31.35 6.46
CA ALA A 127 -51.41 32.20 7.13
C ALA A 127 -50.39 32.77 6.15
N THR A 128 -49.87 33.95 6.50
CA THR A 128 -48.69 34.51 5.87
C THR A 128 -47.46 34.11 6.67
N TYR A 129 -46.42 33.64 5.97
CA TYR A 129 -45.11 33.40 6.55
C TYR A 129 -44.09 34.30 5.88
N TRP A 130 -43.21 34.87 6.70
CA TRP A 130 -41.94 35.42 6.24
C TRP A 130 -40.97 34.27 6.02
N TYR A 131 -40.13 34.35 4.99
CA TYR A 131 -39.01 33.42 4.82
C TYR A 131 -37.81 34.08 4.15
N ARG A 132 -36.64 33.46 4.32
CA ARG A 132 -35.42 33.74 3.55
C ARG A 132 -34.62 32.45 3.35
N VAL A 133 -33.94 32.36 2.22
CA VAL A 133 -33.06 31.24 1.89
C VAL A 133 -31.63 31.57 2.29
N ILE A 134 -30.85 30.56 2.64
CA ILE A 134 -29.46 30.68 3.07
C ILE A 134 -28.66 29.62 2.34
N SER A 135 -27.59 30.05 1.67
CA SER A 135 -26.66 29.16 0.97
C SER A 135 -25.24 29.47 1.38
N LYS A 136 -24.46 28.41 1.58
CA LYS A 136 -23.04 28.46 1.93
C LYS A 136 -22.23 27.70 0.90
N ASP A 137 -21.26 28.34 0.28
CA ASP A 137 -20.36 27.70 -0.67
C ASP A 137 -19.44 26.65 0.00
N ALA A 138 -18.55 26.03 -0.78
CA ALA A 138 -17.58 25.06 -0.29
C ALA A 138 -16.53 25.66 0.67
N LYS A 139 -16.35 26.98 0.67
CA LYS A 139 -15.36 27.71 1.50
C LYS A 139 -15.96 28.31 2.77
N GLY A 140 -17.27 28.21 2.94
CA GLY A 140 -17.99 28.69 4.10
C GLY A 140 -18.59 30.09 3.93
N ASN A 141 -18.43 30.74 2.77
CA ASN A 141 -19.03 32.05 2.52
C ASN A 141 -20.54 31.90 2.44
N THR A 142 -21.26 32.64 3.28
CA THR A 142 -22.71 32.51 3.44
C THR A 142 -23.43 33.68 2.79
N ALA A 143 -24.33 33.39 1.85
CA ALA A 143 -25.27 34.35 1.31
C ALA A 143 -26.66 34.13 1.91
N ASN A 144 -27.36 35.25 2.13
CA ASN A 144 -28.77 35.23 2.52
C ASN A 144 -29.58 35.81 1.36
N GLY A 145 -30.63 35.10 0.95
CA GLY A 145 -31.62 35.64 0.04
C GLY A 145 -32.36 36.83 0.67
N SER A 146 -33.04 37.60 -0.18
CA SER A 146 -33.90 38.68 0.30
C SER A 146 -35.06 38.15 1.14
N ASP A 147 -35.44 38.91 2.16
CA ASP A 147 -36.64 38.66 2.95
C ASP A 147 -37.87 38.68 2.03
N THR A 148 -38.62 37.59 2.05
CA THR A 148 -39.80 37.39 1.21
C THR A 148 -40.95 36.79 2.01
N TYR A 149 -42.14 36.77 1.42
CA TYR A 149 -43.35 36.34 2.07
C TYR A 149 -44.04 35.28 1.22
N MET A 150 -44.57 34.27 1.89
CA MET A 150 -45.43 33.27 1.29
C MET A 150 -46.79 33.32 1.98
N ILE A 151 -47.87 33.17 1.21
CA ILE A 151 -49.24 33.16 1.71
C ILE A 151 -49.82 31.78 1.41
N LEU A 152 -50.14 31.02 2.46
CA LEU A 152 -50.75 29.71 2.29
C LEU A 152 -52.24 29.89 1.95
N ASN A 153 -52.61 29.60 0.71
CA ASN A 153 -53.96 29.82 0.22
C ASN A 153 -54.91 28.66 0.63
N PRO A 154 -56.02 28.91 1.34
CA PRO A 154 -57.01 27.88 1.67
C PRO A 154 -57.78 27.34 0.44
N ALA A 155 -57.69 27.99 -0.72
CA ALA A 155 -58.36 27.55 -1.95
C ALA A 155 -57.56 26.52 -2.77
N LEU A 156 -56.34 26.16 -2.35
CA LEU A 156 -55.65 25.00 -2.91
C LEU A 156 -56.30 23.75 -2.33
N VAL A 157 -57.07 23.07 -3.17
CA VAL A 157 -57.52 21.70 -2.90
C VAL A 157 -56.26 20.90 -2.53
N PRO A 158 -56.24 20.12 -1.43
CA PRO A 158 -55.14 19.21 -1.16
C PRO A 158 -54.88 18.42 -2.44
N ASP A 159 -53.65 18.47 -2.92
CA ASP A 159 -53.27 17.67 -4.06
C ASP A 159 -53.32 16.20 -3.61
N THR A 160 -54.32 15.51 -4.15
CA THR A 160 -54.60 14.10 -3.90
C THR A 160 -54.32 13.24 -5.13
N ILE A 161 -53.72 13.82 -6.17
CA ILE A 161 -53.47 13.14 -7.43
C ILE A 161 -52.02 12.69 -7.39
N ALA A 162 -51.78 11.41 -7.64
CA ALA A 162 -50.43 10.87 -7.71
C ALA A 162 -49.80 11.15 -9.09
N PRO A 163 -48.46 11.26 -9.18
CA PRO A 163 -47.78 11.55 -10.44
C PRO A 163 -48.02 10.47 -11.48
N VAL A 164 -48.21 10.86 -12.74
CA VAL A 164 -48.36 9.92 -13.85
C VAL A 164 -46.99 9.50 -14.37
N ILE A 165 -46.59 8.26 -14.07
CA ILE A 165 -45.34 7.67 -14.56
C ILE A 165 -45.47 7.27 -16.04
N SER A 166 -44.48 7.66 -16.84
CA SER A 166 -44.39 7.41 -18.29
C SER A 166 -42.94 7.18 -18.74
N ASN A 167 -42.73 6.77 -20.01
CA ASN A 167 -41.40 6.56 -20.62
C ASN A 167 -40.46 5.63 -19.82
N ILE A 168 -41.01 4.55 -19.26
CA ILE A 168 -40.23 3.57 -18.52
C ILE A 168 -39.30 2.82 -19.48
N LEU A 169 -37.99 2.94 -19.28
CA LEU A 169 -36.96 2.30 -20.07
C LEU A 169 -35.99 1.53 -19.17
N VAL A 170 -35.50 0.40 -19.67
CA VAL A 170 -34.37 -0.31 -19.09
C VAL A 170 -33.17 -0.10 -20.01
N THR A 171 -32.06 0.37 -19.46
CA THR A 171 -30.80 0.60 -20.17
C THR A 171 -29.64 0.00 -19.38
N GLY A 172 -28.49 -0.18 -20.04
CA GLY A 172 -27.27 -0.66 -19.38
C GLY A 172 -27.43 -2.01 -18.67
N VAL A 173 -28.18 -2.95 -19.26
CA VAL A 173 -28.38 -4.29 -18.68
C VAL A 173 -27.09 -5.10 -18.79
N GLY A 174 -26.41 -5.27 -17.66
CA GLY A 174 -25.23 -6.13 -17.51
C GLY A 174 -25.60 -7.52 -17.00
N SER A 175 -24.59 -8.34 -16.69
CA SER A 175 -24.81 -9.64 -16.06
C SER A 175 -25.24 -9.55 -14.59
N SER A 176 -25.02 -8.41 -13.94
CA SER A 176 -25.36 -8.21 -12.52
C SER A 176 -26.01 -6.86 -12.21
N SER A 177 -26.38 -6.08 -13.22
CA SER A 177 -26.97 -4.74 -13.04
C SER A 177 -27.92 -4.34 -14.17
N ALA A 178 -28.78 -3.36 -13.92
CA ALA A 178 -29.63 -2.71 -14.92
C ALA A 178 -29.99 -1.29 -14.45
N THR A 179 -30.11 -0.34 -15.38
CA THR A 179 -30.56 1.02 -15.08
C THR A 179 -32.00 1.22 -15.53
N ILE A 180 -32.86 1.67 -14.63
CA ILE A 180 -34.27 1.96 -14.89
C ILE A 180 -34.44 3.47 -14.97
N THR A 181 -35.01 3.97 -16.06
CA THR A 181 -35.33 5.39 -16.23
C THR A 181 -36.81 5.57 -16.54
N TRP A 182 -37.39 6.69 -16.11
CA TRP A 182 -38.78 7.06 -16.42
C TRP A 182 -38.99 8.56 -16.26
N THR A 183 -40.15 9.04 -16.68
CA THR A 183 -40.58 10.43 -16.50
C THR A 183 -41.92 10.52 -15.77
N THR A 184 -42.19 11.66 -15.14
CA THR A 184 -43.48 11.97 -14.50
C THR A 184 -44.05 13.28 -15.06
N ASP A 185 -45.37 13.45 -14.99
CA ASP A 185 -46.06 14.69 -15.42
C ASP A 185 -45.98 15.82 -14.39
N GLU A 186 -45.55 15.52 -13.17
CA GLU A 186 -45.25 16.47 -12.11
C GLU A 186 -44.00 16.06 -11.30
N GLN A 187 -43.41 17.01 -10.58
CA GLN A 187 -42.18 16.75 -9.82
C GLN A 187 -42.42 15.75 -8.69
N SER A 188 -41.57 14.72 -8.63
CA SER A 188 -41.67 13.65 -7.63
C SER A 188 -40.29 13.11 -7.24
N PHE A 189 -40.25 12.29 -6.19
CA PHE A 189 -39.06 11.55 -5.76
C PHE A 189 -38.81 10.30 -6.62
N THR A 190 -37.58 9.79 -6.60
CA THR A 190 -37.16 8.64 -7.44
C THR A 190 -36.96 7.39 -6.60
N GLN A 191 -37.65 6.29 -6.92
CA GLN A 191 -37.40 4.97 -6.33
C GLN A 191 -37.80 3.86 -7.31
N ALA A 192 -37.21 2.66 -7.22
CA ALA A 192 -37.73 1.47 -7.89
C ALA A 192 -37.85 0.29 -6.92
N ALA A 193 -38.93 -0.47 -7.06
CA ALA A 193 -39.08 -1.78 -6.45
C ALA A 193 -38.65 -2.87 -7.46
N TYR A 194 -37.99 -3.93 -7.02
CA TYR A 194 -37.51 -5.01 -7.88
C TYR A 194 -37.48 -6.37 -7.17
N GLY A 195 -37.41 -7.45 -7.94
CA GLY A 195 -37.34 -8.82 -7.43
C GLY A 195 -37.30 -9.88 -8.53
N LEU A 196 -37.21 -11.15 -8.13
CA LEU A 196 -37.23 -12.31 -9.06
C LEU A 196 -38.64 -12.66 -9.57
N THR A 197 -39.67 -12.05 -8.99
CA THR A 197 -41.07 -12.25 -9.36
C THR A 197 -41.78 -10.89 -9.42
N ASP A 198 -42.95 -10.87 -10.04
CA ASP A 198 -43.83 -9.70 -10.15
C ASP A 198 -44.39 -9.20 -8.80
N ALA A 199 -44.30 -10.02 -7.75
CA ALA A 199 -44.59 -9.60 -6.38
C ALA A 199 -43.60 -8.52 -5.88
N LEU A 200 -42.42 -8.42 -6.50
CA LEU A 200 -41.28 -7.60 -6.09
C LEU A 200 -40.86 -7.94 -4.64
N GLY A 201 -39.71 -7.45 -4.17
CA GLY A 201 -39.24 -7.81 -2.82
C GLY A 201 -38.27 -6.82 -2.19
N THR A 202 -37.61 -6.02 -3.02
CA THR A 202 -36.61 -5.05 -2.60
C THR A 202 -36.95 -3.68 -3.17
N ASN A 203 -36.75 -2.62 -2.39
CA ASN A 203 -36.79 -1.25 -2.90
C ASN A 203 -35.36 -0.71 -2.97
N SER A 204 -35.06 0.10 -3.99
CA SER A 204 -33.89 0.96 -3.99
C SER A 204 -34.01 1.99 -2.86
N ALA A 205 -32.89 2.64 -2.52
CA ALA A 205 -32.95 3.90 -1.79
C ALA A 205 -33.84 4.90 -2.55
N GLU A 206 -34.59 5.71 -1.81
CA GLU A 206 -35.39 6.80 -2.38
C GLU A 206 -34.49 8.04 -2.51
N ASP A 207 -34.41 8.60 -3.71
CA ASP A 207 -33.76 9.88 -3.96
C ASP A 207 -34.80 10.99 -3.81
N LEU A 208 -34.56 11.87 -2.82
CA LEU A 208 -35.45 12.94 -2.40
C LEU A 208 -35.30 14.22 -3.25
N THR A 209 -34.63 14.14 -4.40
CA THR A 209 -34.56 15.22 -5.38
C THR A 209 -35.84 15.26 -6.21
N LEU A 210 -36.59 16.37 -6.14
CA LEU A 210 -37.81 16.59 -6.93
C LEU A 210 -37.47 16.80 -8.41
N THR A 211 -37.80 15.83 -9.26
CA THR A 211 -37.52 15.85 -10.70
C THR A 211 -38.70 15.26 -11.47
N THR A 212 -38.76 15.55 -12.78
CA THR A 212 -39.65 14.88 -13.73
C THR A 212 -38.92 13.85 -14.60
N ASN A 213 -37.59 13.79 -14.51
CA ASN A 213 -36.74 12.81 -15.19
C ASN A 213 -36.01 11.97 -14.13
N HIS A 214 -36.33 10.69 -14.08
CA HIS A 214 -35.89 9.77 -13.04
C HIS A 214 -34.93 8.73 -13.60
N SER A 215 -33.94 8.34 -12.78
CA SER A 215 -32.96 7.30 -13.12
C SER A 215 -32.50 6.57 -11.85
N VAL A 216 -32.53 5.25 -11.86
CA VAL A 216 -32.00 4.42 -10.77
C VAL A 216 -31.23 3.21 -11.34
N THR A 217 -30.00 3.01 -10.88
CA THR A 217 -29.20 1.83 -11.22
C THR A 217 -29.41 0.77 -10.14
N LEU A 218 -29.85 -0.41 -10.56
CA LEU A 218 -30.02 -1.59 -9.72
C LEU A 218 -28.85 -2.56 -9.96
N THR A 219 -28.33 -3.16 -8.89
CA THR A 219 -27.13 -4.01 -8.92
C THR A 219 -27.31 -5.27 -8.07
N GLY A 220 -26.36 -6.20 -8.16
CA GLY A 220 -26.33 -7.43 -7.35
C GLY A 220 -27.21 -8.54 -7.93
N PHE A 221 -27.50 -8.49 -9.22
CA PHE A 221 -28.31 -9.51 -9.88
C PHE A 221 -27.51 -10.76 -10.25
N VAL A 222 -28.22 -11.88 -10.26
CA VAL A 222 -27.74 -13.14 -10.85
C VAL A 222 -27.77 -13.01 -12.38
N PRO A 223 -26.72 -13.43 -13.10
CA PRO A 223 -26.68 -13.48 -14.57
C PRO A 223 -27.77 -14.36 -15.16
N GLU A 224 -28.13 -14.12 -16.43
CA GLU A 224 -29.11 -14.91 -17.20
C GLU A 224 -30.46 -15.08 -16.51
N THR A 225 -30.81 -14.16 -15.62
CA THR A 225 -31.98 -14.25 -14.75
C THR A 225 -32.95 -13.14 -15.09
N THR A 226 -34.23 -13.49 -15.16
CA THR A 226 -35.29 -12.50 -15.35
C THR A 226 -35.59 -11.82 -14.02
N TYR A 227 -35.48 -10.50 -14.00
CA TYR A 227 -35.90 -9.66 -12.87
C TYR A 227 -37.10 -8.81 -13.27
N TYR A 228 -37.97 -8.61 -12.30
CA TYR A 228 -39.13 -7.73 -12.36
C TYR A 228 -38.79 -6.44 -11.63
N PHE A 229 -39.27 -5.32 -12.15
CA PHE A 229 -39.13 -4.02 -11.50
C PHE A 229 -40.39 -3.18 -11.68
N SER A 230 -40.63 -2.25 -10.77
CA SER A 230 -41.69 -1.24 -10.89
C SER A 230 -41.16 0.10 -10.37
N PRO A 231 -41.19 1.16 -11.20
CA PRO A 231 -40.86 2.51 -10.76
C PRO A 231 -41.84 3.01 -9.70
N LYS A 232 -41.34 3.80 -8.76
CA LYS A 232 -42.12 4.46 -7.72
C LYS A 232 -41.77 5.94 -7.71
N SER A 233 -42.80 6.76 -7.79
CA SER A 233 -42.67 8.21 -7.73
C SER A 233 -43.70 8.74 -6.75
N ARG A 234 -43.21 9.36 -5.68
CA ARG A 234 -44.06 10.02 -4.69
C ARG A 234 -43.91 11.51 -4.88
N ASP A 235 -45.02 12.20 -5.08
CA ASP A 235 -45.01 13.67 -5.14
C ASP A 235 -44.72 14.28 -3.76
N PHE A 236 -44.66 15.60 -3.76
CA PHE A 236 -44.45 16.40 -2.54
C PHE A 236 -45.60 16.27 -1.52
N SER A 237 -46.83 16.06 -1.99
CA SER A 237 -48.04 15.93 -1.18
C SER A 237 -48.14 14.55 -0.50
N GLY A 238 -47.26 13.61 -0.88
CA GLY A 238 -47.20 12.25 -0.36
C GLY A 238 -48.01 11.25 -1.18
N ASN A 239 -48.57 11.65 -2.32
CA ASN A 239 -49.28 10.73 -3.19
C ASN A 239 -48.26 9.88 -3.95
N LEU A 240 -48.29 8.57 -3.71
CA LEU A 240 -47.37 7.61 -4.31
C LEU A 240 -48.00 7.03 -5.58
N ALA A 241 -47.33 7.22 -6.70
CA ALA A 241 -47.56 6.48 -7.93
C ALA A 241 -46.63 5.27 -8.02
N VAL A 242 -47.19 4.16 -8.50
CA VAL A 242 -46.45 2.93 -8.80
C VAL A 242 -46.61 2.66 -10.29
N GLY A 243 -45.50 2.65 -11.02
CA GLY A 243 -45.46 2.42 -12.46
C GLY A 243 -45.76 0.98 -12.81
N THR A 244 -46.04 0.71 -14.08
CA THR A 244 -46.27 -0.66 -14.56
C THR A 244 -45.04 -1.53 -14.32
N THR A 245 -45.25 -2.76 -13.84
CA THR A 245 -44.17 -3.73 -13.68
C THR A 245 -43.56 -4.08 -15.03
N GLY A 246 -42.26 -3.81 -15.18
CA GLY A 246 -41.46 -4.23 -16.32
C GLY A 246 -40.57 -5.41 -15.95
N THR A 247 -39.92 -5.97 -16.97
CA THR A 247 -38.91 -7.03 -16.80
C THR A 247 -37.65 -6.70 -17.57
N PHE A 248 -36.52 -7.19 -17.08
CA PHE A 248 -35.30 -7.31 -17.87
C PHE A 248 -34.64 -8.66 -17.57
N VAL A 249 -33.83 -9.14 -18.52
CA VAL A 249 -33.01 -10.34 -18.34
C VAL A 249 -31.57 -9.88 -18.23
N THR A 250 -30.93 -10.18 -17.11
CA THR A 250 -29.50 -9.91 -16.98
C THR A 250 -28.71 -10.63 -18.06
N GLY A 251 -27.65 -9.99 -18.54
CA GLY A 251 -26.77 -10.56 -19.54
C GLY A 251 -26.13 -11.87 -19.07
N ILE A 252 -25.62 -12.65 -20.02
CA ILE A 252 -24.75 -13.79 -19.71
C ILE A 252 -23.50 -13.29 -19.00
N THR A 253 -23.04 -13.97 -17.95
CA THR A 253 -21.63 -13.80 -17.56
C THR A 253 -20.80 -14.39 -18.70
N PRO A 254 -19.89 -13.61 -19.31
CA PRO A 254 -19.18 -14.08 -20.49
C PRO A 254 -18.20 -15.16 -20.06
N TYR A 255 -18.60 -16.43 -20.09
CA TYR A 255 -17.69 -17.56 -19.93
C TYR A 255 -17.16 -18.01 -21.30
N LYS A 256 -15.91 -18.47 -21.35
CA LYS A 256 -15.30 -19.09 -22.53
C LYS A 256 -14.97 -20.54 -22.25
N ASN A 257 -15.40 -21.42 -23.15
CA ASN A 257 -14.85 -22.77 -23.22
C ASN A 257 -13.46 -22.70 -23.87
N VAL A 258 -12.45 -23.17 -23.15
CA VAL A 258 -11.05 -23.15 -23.55
C VAL A 258 -10.56 -24.58 -23.72
N THR A 259 -10.05 -24.89 -24.90
CA THR A 259 -9.40 -26.17 -25.22
C THR A 259 -7.90 -26.07 -25.02
N PHE A 260 -7.35 -26.88 -24.12
CA PHE A 260 -5.93 -26.99 -23.83
C PHE A 260 -5.33 -28.15 -24.60
N ASN A 261 -4.42 -27.84 -25.52
CA ASN A 261 -3.61 -28.80 -26.25
C ASN A 261 -2.19 -28.76 -25.71
N VAL A 262 -1.62 -29.92 -25.40
CA VAL A 262 -0.24 -30.01 -24.92
C VAL A 262 0.54 -31.05 -25.71
N ILE A 263 1.76 -30.71 -26.09
CA ILE A 263 2.77 -31.63 -26.61
C ILE A 263 3.71 -32.01 -25.48
N VAL A 264 3.85 -33.31 -25.23
CA VAL A 264 4.73 -33.86 -24.17
C VAL A 264 6.06 -34.36 -24.75
N PRO A 265 7.14 -34.44 -23.94
CA PRO A 265 8.43 -34.95 -24.40
C PRO A 265 8.34 -36.37 -24.98
N ALA A 266 9.17 -36.71 -25.97
CA ALA A 266 9.20 -38.04 -26.56
C ALA A 266 9.52 -39.17 -25.55
N VAL A 267 10.18 -38.83 -24.45
CA VAL A 267 10.50 -39.74 -23.34
C VAL A 267 9.30 -40.02 -22.42
N THR A 268 8.12 -39.49 -22.72
CA THR A 268 6.90 -39.71 -21.93
C THR A 268 6.44 -41.17 -22.07
N PRO A 269 6.31 -41.95 -20.98
CA PRO A 269 5.85 -43.33 -21.05
C PRO A 269 4.41 -43.44 -21.58
N SER A 270 4.17 -44.37 -22.50
CA SER A 270 2.86 -44.57 -23.13
C SER A 270 1.75 -45.04 -22.19
N THR A 271 2.10 -45.53 -21.00
CA THR A 271 1.15 -45.93 -19.94
C THR A 271 0.69 -44.77 -19.08
N SER A 272 1.27 -43.59 -19.24
CA SER A 272 0.96 -42.45 -18.38
C SER A 272 -0.31 -41.74 -18.81
N THR A 273 -1.08 -41.26 -17.83
CA THR A 273 -2.19 -40.34 -18.10
C THR A 273 -1.72 -38.90 -17.85
N ILE A 274 -2.08 -37.99 -18.75
CA ILE A 274 -1.79 -36.56 -18.61
C ILE A 274 -3.02 -35.87 -18.04
N PHE A 275 -2.81 -34.98 -17.07
CA PHE A 275 -3.85 -34.19 -16.42
C PHE A 275 -3.58 -32.71 -16.57
N LEU A 276 -4.65 -31.94 -16.77
CA LEU A 276 -4.67 -30.50 -16.59
C LEU A 276 -5.06 -30.21 -15.15
N TYR A 277 -4.17 -29.51 -14.44
CA TYR A 277 -4.40 -29.01 -13.09
C TYR A 277 -4.67 -27.51 -13.15
N ILE A 278 -5.77 -27.07 -12.55
CA ILE A 278 -6.08 -25.65 -12.33
C ILE A 278 -5.78 -25.33 -10.88
N TYR A 279 -4.96 -24.32 -10.64
CA TYR A 279 -4.57 -23.85 -9.32
C TYR A 279 -5.24 -22.51 -9.02
N PRO A 280 -5.45 -22.20 -7.73
CA PRO A 280 -5.68 -20.82 -7.33
C PRO A 280 -4.39 -20.00 -7.44
N PHE A 281 -4.50 -18.67 -7.36
CA PHE A 281 -3.34 -17.77 -7.21
C PHE A 281 -2.51 -18.09 -5.95
N TYR A 282 -3.15 -18.73 -4.96
CA TYR A 282 -2.62 -19.07 -3.66
C TYR A 282 -2.05 -20.49 -3.64
N THR A 283 -0.75 -20.68 -3.93
CA THR A 283 -0.18 -22.04 -4.06
C THR A 283 0.22 -22.65 -2.70
N GLY A 284 -0.07 -23.96 -2.56
CA GLY A 284 0.13 -24.73 -1.33
C GLY A 284 -0.32 -26.19 -1.43
N HIS A 285 -0.19 -26.81 -2.60
CA HIS A 285 -0.57 -28.21 -2.93
C HIS A 285 -2.08 -28.49 -3.14
N SER A 286 -2.96 -27.48 -3.14
CA SER A 286 -4.37 -27.67 -3.48
C SER A 286 -4.68 -27.16 -4.90
N TYR A 287 -5.25 -28.02 -5.74
CA TYR A 287 -5.81 -27.63 -7.04
C TYR A 287 -7.31 -27.35 -6.90
N ILE A 288 -7.83 -26.48 -7.75
CA ILE A 288 -9.28 -26.23 -7.90
C ILE A 288 -9.89 -27.32 -8.78
N GLN A 289 -9.19 -27.70 -9.85
CA GLN A 289 -9.66 -28.73 -10.78
C GLN A 289 -8.50 -29.62 -11.22
N ARG A 290 -8.79 -30.90 -11.38
CA ARG A 290 -7.90 -31.91 -11.98
C ARG A 290 -8.67 -32.64 -13.07
N ILE A 291 -8.25 -32.45 -14.32
CA ILE A 291 -9.01 -32.88 -15.49
C ILE A 291 -8.16 -33.84 -16.32
N PRO A 292 -8.57 -35.10 -16.54
CA PRO A 292 -7.85 -36.00 -17.43
C PRO A 292 -7.85 -35.45 -18.87
N MET A 293 -6.72 -35.61 -19.56
CA MET A 293 -6.58 -35.21 -20.95
C MET A 293 -6.68 -36.42 -21.88
N ASN A 294 -7.34 -36.23 -23.00
CA ASN A 294 -7.53 -37.26 -24.02
C ASN A 294 -6.36 -37.26 -25.00
N PRO A 295 -5.82 -38.42 -25.39
CA PRO A 295 -4.84 -38.49 -26.47
C PRO A 295 -5.39 -37.91 -27.77
N ALA A 296 -4.65 -36.96 -28.36
CA ALA A 296 -4.93 -36.32 -29.64
C ALA A 296 -3.85 -36.64 -30.70
N GLY A 297 -2.85 -37.45 -30.33
CA GLY A 297 -1.74 -37.92 -31.16
C GLY A 297 -0.77 -38.76 -30.32
N SER A 298 0.37 -39.17 -30.87
CA SER A 298 1.35 -39.99 -30.13
C SER A 298 1.98 -39.26 -28.94
N LEU A 299 2.13 -37.94 -29.03
CA LEU A 299 2.68 -37.07 -27.98
C LEU A 299 1.77 -35.88 -27.67
N ALA A 300 0.56 -35.84 -28.22
CA ALA A 300 -0.36 -34.73 -28.09
C ALA A 300 -1.57 -35.13 -27.25
N TYR A 301 -1.99 -34.25 -26.34
CA TYR A 301 -3.13 -34.45 -25.46
C TYR A 301 -4.03 -33.21 -25.46
N SER A 302 -5.33 -33.41 -25.31
CA SER A 302 -6.31 -32.32 -25.31
C SER A 302 -7.41 -32.49 -24.27
N THR A 303 -7.86 -31.39 -23.68
CA THR A 303 -9.06 -31.32 -22.85
C THR A 303 -9.65 -29.91 -22.89
N SER A 304 -10.89 -29.74 -22.45
CA SER A 304 -11.53 -28.42 -22.39
C SER A 304 -12.12 -28.14 -21.02
N SER A 305 -12.11 -26.86 -20.62
CA SER A 305 -12.80 -26.38 -19.42
C SER A 305 -13.32 -24.96 -19.64
N VAL A 306 -14.25 -24.51 -18.81
CA VAL A 306 -14.97 -23.24 -18.94
C VAL A 306 -14.49 -22.26 -17.88
N PHE A 307 -14.12 -21.05 -18.30
CA PHE A 307 -13.60 -20.00 -17.42
C PHE A 307 -14.22 -18.64 -17.72
N LEU A 308 -14.19 -17.73 -16.74
CA LEU A 308 -14.66 -16.36 -16.93
C LEU A 308 -13.80 -15.65 -17.99
N ASN A 309 -14.43 -15.06 -19.00
CA ASN A 309 -13.73 -14.30 -20.03
C ASN A 309 -13.05 -13.07 -19.41
N GLY A 310 -11.78 -12.86 -19.76
CA GLY A 310 -10.93 -11.82 -19.21
C GLY A 310 -10.28 -12.17 -17.88
N SER A 311 -10.60 -13.32 -17.25
CA SER A 311 -9.95 -13.71 -16.00
C SER A 311 -8.56 -14.31 -16.23
N PHE A 312 -7.84 -14.52 -15.13
CA PHE A 312 -6.65 -15.35 -15.12
C PHE A 312 -6.97 -16.78 -14.71
N VAL A 313 -6.32 -17.72 -15.40
CA VAL A 313 -6.30 -19.13 -15.03
C VAL A 313 -4.85 -19.53 -14.80
N TYR A 314 -4.57 -20.00 -13.59
CA TYR A 314 -3.28 -20.58 -13.22
C TYR A 314 -3.36 -22.09 -13.43
N TYR A 315 -2.50 -22.66 -14.28
CA TYR A 315 -2.62 -24.07 -14.65
C TYR A 315 -1.29 -24.77 -14.88
N CYS A 316 -1.22 -26.06 -14.63
CA CYS A 316 -0.07 -26.89 -14.98
C CYS A 316 -0.52 -28.22 -15.57
N TYR A 317 0.39 -28.87 -16.30
CA TYR A 317 0.21 -30.26 -16.73
C TYR A 317 0.92 -31.15 -15.73
N LYS A 318 0.33 -32.29 -15.41
CA LYS A 318 0.99 -33.33 -14.60
C LYS A 318 0.80 -34.67 -15.25
N ARG A 319 1.81 -35.53 -15.08
CA ARG A 319 1.76 -36.91 -15.54
C ARG A 319 1.48 -37.78 -14.33
N GLU A 320 0.50 -38.66 -14.42
CA GLU A 320 0.15 -39.54 -13.30
C GLU A 320 0.32 -41.01 -13.64
N THR A 321 0.90 -41.72 -12.68
CA THR A 321 0.97 -43.17 -12.57
C THR A 321 0.39 -43.57 -11.21
N ASP A 322 1.15 -44.29 -10.36
CA ASP A 322 0.84 -44.46 -8.94
C ASP A 322 1.16 -43.20 -8.10
N SER A 323 1.83 -42.21 -8.72
CA SER A 323 2.17 -40.91 -8.13
C SER A 323 2.04 -39.79 -9.17
N SER A 324 1.93 -38.55 -8.70
CA SER A 324 1.91 -37.36 -9.54
C SER A 324 3.33 -36.90 -9.85
N ILE A 325 3.70 -36.89 -11.13
CA ILE A 325 4.98 -36.44 -11.65
C ILE A 325 4.83 -35.01 -12.21
N GLU A 326 5.69 -34.11 -11.75
CA GLU A 326 5.61 -32.68 -12.08
C GLU A 326 6.30 -32.31 -13.40
N VAL A 327 5.92 -31.18 -13.98
CA VAL A 327 6.63 -30.59 -15.14
C VAL A 327 7.83 -29.82 -14.63
N PHE A 328 8.96 -30.02 -15.28
CA PHE A 328 10.20 -29.29 -15.02
C PHE A 328 10.56 -28.44 -16.25
N THR A 329 11.22 -27.30 -16.02
CA THR A 329 11.83 -26.49 -17.08
C THR A 329 12.95 -27.27 -17.79
N SER A 330 13.44 -26.75 -18.90
CA SER A 330 14.63 -27.30 -19.57
C SER A 330 15.89 -27.27 -18.70
N THR A 331 15.93 -26.40 -17.69
CA THR A 331 17.02 -26.22 -16.74
C THR A 331 16.84 -27.04 -15.45
N GLY A 332 15.80 -27.88 -15.37
CA GLY A 332 15.57 -28.78 -14.24
C GLY A 332 14.91 -28.12 -13.02
N ILE A 333 14.20 -27.00 -13.22
CA ILE A 333 13.46 -26.32 -12.14
C ILE A 333 11.99 -26.79 -12.17
N PRO A 334 11.36 -27.12 -11.04
CA PRO A 334 9.93 -27.40 -10.98
C PRO A 334 9.09 -26.23 -11.52
N LEU A 335 8.11 -26.53 -12.38
CA LEU A 335 7.17 -25.54 -12.90
C LEU A 335 5.87 -25.60 -12.09
N GLU A 336 5.62 -24.54 -11.31
CA GLU A 336 4.42 -24.46 -10.46
C GLU A 336 3.14 -24.32 -11.30
N TYR A 337 3.07 -23.28 -12.14
CA TYR A 337 1.93 -23.01 -13.02
C TYR A 337 2.32 -22.12 -14.21
N ARG A 338 1.45 -22.12 -15.21
CA ARG A 338 1.35 -21.20 -16.34
C ARG A 338 0.19 -20.24 -16.10
N ILE A 339 0.25 -19.05 -16.70
CA ILE A 339 -0.82 -18.05 -16.60
C ILE A 339 -1.51 -17.88 -17.96
N LEU A 340 -2.81 -18.13 -18.00
CA LEU A 340 -3.68 -17.84 -19.14
C LEU A 340 -4.53 -16.62 -18.84
N HIS A 341 -4.47 -15.61 -19.71
CA HIS A 341 -5.52 -14.59 -19.83
C HIS A 341 -6.63 -15.12 -20.73
N VAL A 342 -7.84 -15.31 -20.19
CA VAL A 342 -8.95 -15.97 -20.89
C VAL A 342 -9.57 -15.04 -21.93
N THR A 343 -8.91 -14.91 -23.08
CA THR A 343 -9.43 -14.18 -24.25
C THR A 343 -9.49 -15.05 -25.51
N THR A 344 -8.82 -16.20 -25.47
CA THR A 344 -8.80 -17.23 -26.52
C THR A 344 -9.72 -18.40 -26.18
N SER A 345 -10.08 -19.19 -27.18
CA SER A 345 -10.77 -20.49 -27.01
C SER A 345 -9.82 -21.69 -27.10
N THR A 346 -8.54 -21.46 -27.43
CA THR A 346 -7.54 -22.52 -27.58
C THR A 346 -6.21 -22.12 -26.96
N VAL A 347 -5.58 -23.08 -26.27
CA VAL A 347 -4.25 -23.03 -25.69
C VAL A 347 -3.41 -24.14 -26.32
N ASN A 348 -2.23 -23.81 -26.85
CA ASN A 348 -1.25 -24.79 -27.32
C ASN A 348 0.05 -24.59 -26.55
N ASP A 349 0.50 -25.64 -25.88
CA ASP A 349 1.71 -25.62 -25.05
C ASP A 349 2.63 -26.80 -25.34
N THR A 350 3.91 -26.64 -24.97
CA THR A 350 4.92 -27.69 -24.99
C THR A 350 5.49 -27.90 -23.58
N VAL A 351 5.52 -29.15 -23.13
CA VAL A 351 6.22 -29.56 -21.90
C VAL A 351 7.68 -29.86 -22.22
N ALA A 352 8.61 -29.23 -21.49
CA ALA A 352 10.05 -29.41 -21.69
C ALA A 352 10.55 -30.75 -21.11
N ASN A 353 10.26 -30.99 -19.83
CA ASN A 353 10.70 -32.15 -19.06
C ASN A 353 9.63 -32.57 -18.06
N TRP A 354 9.62 -33.86 -17.70
CA TRP A 354 9.02 -34.35 -16.47
C TRP A 354 10.07 -34.44 -15.37
N GLN A 355 9.66 -34.32 -14.11
CA GLN A 355 10.50 -34.44 -12.92
C GLN A 355 11.42 -35.68 -12.93
N ASP A 356 10.94 -36.79 -13.48
CA ASP A 356 11.63 -38.08 -13.48
C ASP A 356 12.29 -38.44 -14.82
N THR A 357 12.25 -37.52 -15.79
CA THR A 357 12.87 -37.72 -17.11
C THR A 357 13.89 -36.63 -17.37
N ASN A 358 15.06 -36.99 -17.87
CA ASN A 358 16.06 -36.02 -18.30
C ASN A 358 16.10 -35.97 -19.84
N ASN A 359 15.38 -35.02 -20.43
CA ASN A 359 15.48 -34.71 -21.86
C ASN A 359 16.33 -33.44 -22.05
N ALA A 360 17.00 -33.35 -23.20
CA ALA A 360 17.66 -32.13 -23.67
C ALA A 360 16.81 -31.52 -24.79
N PRO A 361 15.65 -30.90 -24.47
CA PRO A 361 14.79 -30.34 -25.49
C PRO A 361 15.54 -29.22 -26.24
N VAL A 362 15.21 -29.05 -27.52
CA VAL A 362 15.62 -27.85 -28.25
C VAL A 362 15.00 -26.66 -27.53
N THR A 363 15.82 -25.67 -27.18
CA THR A 363 15.36 -24.46 -26.49
C THR A 363 15.69 -23.21 -27.29
N GLY A 364 14.90 -22.17 -27.08
CA GLY A 364 15.13 -20.82 -27.62
C GLY A 364 15.04 -19.76 -26.53
N THR A 365 15.34 -18.52 -26.92
CA THR A 365 15.21 -17.33 -26.08
C THR A 365 14.17 -16.39 -26.66
N ILE A 366 13.28 -15.85 -25.82
CA ILE A 366 12.40 -14.75 -26.19
C ILE A 366 12.92 -13.49 -25.55
N SER A 367 13.05 -12.43 -26.33
CA SER A 367 13.44 -11.12 -25.82
C SER A 367 12.64 -10.02 -26.50
N GLY A 368 12.55 -8.85 -25.87
CA GLY A 368 11.92 -7.70 -26.51
C GLY A 368 11.74 -6.55 -25.55
N THR A 369 10.80 -5.67 -25.87
CA THR A 369 10.49 -4.46 -25.10
C THR A 369 9.00 -4.37 -24.80
N VAL A 370 8.66 -3.82 -23.64
CA VAL A 370 7.29 -3.45 -23.29
C VAL A 370 7.21 -1.93 -23.12
N THR A 371 6.23 -1.34 -23.78
CA THR A 371 5.98 0.11 -23.78
C THR A 371 4.53 0.42 -23.43
N GLY A 372 4.25 1.64 -22.98
CA GLY A 372 2.90 2.15 -22.73
C GLY A 372 2.88 3.66 -22.94
N GLY A 373 1.95 4.17 -23.74
CA GLY A 373 1.91 5.59 -24.11
C GLY A 373 3.18 6.09 -24.83
N GLY A 374 3.96 5.20 -25.44
CA GLY A 374 5.24 5.52 -26.10
C GLY A 374 6.47 5.47 -25.18
N THR A 375 6.30 5.21 -23.88
CA THR A 375 7.39 5.13 -22.91
C THR A 375 7.67 3.68 -22.53
N PRO A 376 8.93 3.27 -22.30
CA PRO A 376 9.22 1.94 -21.79
C PRO A 376 8.62 1.73 -20.39
N LEU A 377 7.97 0.58 -20.17
CA LEU A 377 7.38 0.24 -18.88
C LEU A 377 8.35 -0.61 -18.08
N MET A 378 8.66 -0.18 -16.85
CA MET A 378 9.47 -0.97 -15.93
C MET A 378 8.61 -2.00 -15.23
N ASP A 379 9.23 -3.13 -14.93
CA ASP A 379 8.71 -4.12 -14.01
C ASP A 379 7.35 -4.75 -14.38
N VAL A 380 7.03 -4.70 -15.67
CA VAL A 380 5.92 -5.44 -16.26
C VAL A 380 6.24 -6.93 -16.25
N THR A 381 5.29 -7.76 -15.86
CA THR A 381 5.42 -9.22 -15.94
C THR A 381 5.27 -9.69 -17.36
N VAL A 382 6.28 -10.40 -17.86
CA VAL A 382 6.22 -11.21 -19.08
C VAL A 382 6.29 -12.68 -18.68
N SER A 383 5.19 -13.40 -18.85
CA SER A 383 5.07 -14.83 -18.51
C SER A 383 5.02 -15.68 -19.77
N VAL A 384 5.91 -16.67 -19.87
CA VAL A 384 5.94 -17.62 -20.98
C VAL A 384 6.20 -19.02 -20.42
N ASN A 385 5.30 -19.96 -20.69
CA ASN A 385 5.43 -21.36 -20.28
C ASN A 385 5.81 -21.54 -18.79
N GLY A 386 5.20 -20.73 -17.91
CA GLY A 386 5.41 -20.77 -16.46
C GLY A 386 6.73 -20.12 -15.99
N ILE A 387 7.53 -19.61 -16.91
CA ILE A 387 8.71 -18.77 -16.61
C ILE A 387 8.29 -17.31 -16.70
N ASN A 388 8.62 -16.52 -15.68
CA ASN A 388 8.27 -15.11 -15.62
C ASN A 388 9.55 -14.26 -15.67
N ALA A 389 9.54 -13.16 -16.43
CA ALA A 389 10.52 -12.08 -16.36
C ALA A 389 9.83 -10.76 -16.01
N GLY A 390 10.55 -9.86 -15.34
CA GLY A 390 10.16 -8.45 -15.21
C GLY A 390 10.84 -7.64 -16.31
N THR A 391 10.21 -6.56 -16.77
CA THR A 391 10.93 -5.64 -17.65
C THR A 391 11.93 -4.80 -16.86
N LYS A 392 13.08 -4.53 -17.48
CA LYS A 392 14.18 -3.72 -16.97
C LYS A 392 13.81 -2.24 -16.90
N GLY A 393 14.73 -1.40 -16.39
CA GLY A 393 14.55 0.05 -16.35
C GLY A 393 14.25 0.68 -17.72
N ASP A 394 14.73 0.09 -18.80
CA ASP A 394 14.50 0.52 -20.19
C ASP A 394 13.34 -0.22 -20.89
N GLY A 395 12.54 -0.98 -20.14
CA GLY A 395 11.42 -1.77 -20.64
C GLY A 395 11.80 -3.06 -21.38
N THR A 396 13.09 -3.39 -21.48
CA THR A 396 13.54 -4.64 -22.12
C THR A 396 13.30 -5.85 -21.22
N TYR A 397 13.20 -7.04 -21.83
CA TYR A 397 13.15 -8.32 -21.11
C TYR A 397 13.79 -9.43 -21.94
N SER A 398 14.17 -10.53 -21.27
CA SER A 398 14.67 -11.75 -21.89
C SER A 398 14.29 -12.98 -21.06
N ILE A 399 13.85 -14.06 -21.72
CA ILE A 399 13.54 -15.36 -21.12
C ILE A 399 14.17 -16.44 -21.98
N SER A 400 15.17 -17.15 -21.43
CA SER A 400 15.90 -18.23 -22.10
C SER A 400 15.48 -19.61 -21.61
N GLY A 401 15.91 -20.66 -22.32
CA GLY A 401 15.62 -22.05 -21.93
C GLY A 401 14.17 -22.49 -22.18
N LEU A 402 13.43 -21.77 -23.02
CA LEU A 402 12.05 -22.13 -23.35
C LEU A 402 12.05 -23.24 -24.42
N PRO A 403 11.28 -24.34 -24.28
CA PRO A 403 11.28 -25.43 -25.27
C PRO A 403 10.77 -24.95 -26.63
N ALA A 404 11.30 -25.45 -27.73
CA ALA A 404 10.78 -25.13 -29.06
C ALA A 404 9.32 -25.60 -29.23
N GLY A 405 8.56 -24.87 -30.05
CA GLY A 405 7.16 -25.11 -30.36
C GLY A 405 6.23 -24.00 -29.87
N LYS A 406 4.93 -24.27 -29.99
CA LYS A 406 3.87 -23.32 -29.64
C LYS A 406 3.81 -23.07 -28.14
N GLN A 407 3.80 -21.79 -27.78
CA GLN A 407 3.65 -21.33 -26.41
C GLN A 407 2.87 -20.04 -26.36
N ARG A 408 2.38 -19.70 -25.17
CA ARG A 408 1.71 -18.43 -24.92
C ARG A 408 2.57 -17.51 -24.08
N ILE A 409 2.64 -16.28 -24.55
CA ILE A 409 3.21 -15.15 -23.84
C ILE A 409 2.08 -14.29 -23.28
N THR A 410 2.13 -13.98 -21.99
CA THR A 410 1.15 -13.14 -21.28
C THR A 410 1.89 -12.01 -20.59
N VAL A 411 1.49 -10.76 -20.87
CA VAL A 411 2.15 -9.53 -20.42
C VAL A 411 1.16 -8.68 -19.60
N PHE A 412 1.51 -8.38 -18.34
CA PHE A 412 0.62 -7.70 -17.40
C PHE A 412 1.35 -7.00 -16.25
N THR A 413 0.68 -6.08 -15.57
CA THR A 413 1.13 -5.47 -14.30
C THR A 413 0.30 -6.01 -13.15
N TYR A 414 0.90 -6.20 -11.96
CA TYR A 414 0.16 -6.67 -10.77
C TYR A 414 -0.78 -5.62 -10.18
N LYS A 415 -0.56 -4.35 -10.53
CA LYS A 415 -1.45 -3.24 -10.21
C LYS A 415 -2.69 -3.21 -11.11
N GLY A 416 -2.59 -3.77 -12.32
CA GLY A 416 -3.66 -3.73 -13.33
C GLY A 416 -3.80 -2.39 -14.05
N ASP A 417 -2.87 -1.46 -13.85
CA ASP A 417 -2.86 -0.11 -14.45
C ASP A 417 -2.64 -0.10 -15.97
N TYR A 418 -2.32 -1.24 -16.56
CA TYR A 418 -2.28 -1.48 -18.00
C TYR A 418 -3.07 -2.73 -18.37
N LYS A 419 -3.72 -2.69 -19.53
CA LYS A 419 -4.51 -3.81 -20.05
C LYS A 419 -3.60 -4.98 -20.41
N VAL A 420 -3.98 -6.17 -19.93
CA VAL A 420 -3.26 -7.41 -20.18
C VAL A 420 -3.22 -7.72 -21.68
N GLN A 421 -2.05 -8.09 -22.18
CA GLN A 421 -1.88 -8.62 -23.54
C GLN A 421 -1.41 -10.06 -23.50
N SER A 422 -1.91 -10.89 -24.42
CA SER A 422 -1.46 -12.26 -24.56
C SER A 422 -1.54 -12.69 -26.02
N ARG A 423 -0.56 -13.49 -26.48
CA ARG A 423 -0.59 -14.10 -27.81
C ARG A 423 0.13 -15.45 -27.82
N GLU A 424 -0.19 -16.26 -28.82
CA GLU A 424 0.55 -17.47 -29.15
C GLU A 424 1.77 -17.11 -30.00
N ILE A 425 2.87 -17.81 -29.75
CA ILE A 425 4.12 -17.74 -30.51
C ILE A 425 4.55 -19.17 -30.84
N ASP A 426 5.30 -19.34 -31.92
CA ASP A 426 5.92 -20.62 -32.28
C ASP A 426 7.44 -20.48 -32.18
N LEU A 427 8.00 -20.93 -31.04
CA LEU A 427 9.39 -20.69 -30.69
C LEU A 427 10.31 -21.70 -31.38
N THR A 428 11.44 -21.23 -31.92
CA THR A 428 12.49 -22.08 -32.48
C THR A 428 13.80 -21.93 -31.70
N ALA A 429 14.80 -22.75 -32.02
CA ALA A 429 16.14 -22.65 -31.44
C ALA A 429 16.81 -21.29 -31.67
N ALA A 430 16.43 -20.57 -32.73
CA ALA A 430 16.95 -19.24 -33.04
C ALA A 430 16.41 -18.15 -32.09
N GLY A 431 15.38 -18.46 -31.30
CA GLY A 431 14.68 -17.49 -30.45
C GLY A 431 13.62 -16.67 -31.19
N ALA A 432 13.02 -15.72 -30.49
CA ALA A 432 12.02 -14.80 -31.01
C ALA A 432 12.15 -13.41 -30.38
N ALA A 433 11.94 -12.37 -31.20
CA ALA A 433 11.90 -10.99 -30.76
C ALA A 433 10.45 -10.53 -30.63
N GLU A 434 9.98 -10.31 -29.41
CA GLU A 434 8.57 -10.07 -29.10
C GLU A 434 8.40 -8.72 -28.41
N ASN A 435 7.89 -7.71 -29.14
CA ASN A 435 7.60 -6.40 -28.55
C ASN A 435 6.11 -6.28 -28.21
N PHE A 436 5.82 -5.54 -27.13
CA PHE A 436 4.48 -5.24 -26.64
C PHE A 436 4.29 -3.75 -26.40
N THR A 437 3.07 -3.28 -26.68
CA THR A 437 2.63 -1.93 -26.32
C THR A 437 1.32 -2.06 -25.57
N LEU A 438 1.36 -1.84 -24.27
CA LEU A 438 0.19 -1.92 -23.40
C LEU A 438 -0.57 -0.60 -23.41
N SER A 439 -1.90 -0.72 -23.43
CA SER A 439 -2.79 0.43 -23.26
C SER A 439 -3.04 0.65 -21.77
N PRO A 440 -2.98 1.90 -21.26
CA PRO A 440 -3.40 2.20 -19.89
C PRO A 440 -4.82 1.71 -19.62
N ALA A 441 -5.08 1.29 -18.39
CA ALA A 441 -6.41 0.94 -17.91
C ALA A 441 -7.01 2.09 -17.08
N GLN A 442 -8.32 2.29 -17.20
CA GLN A 442 -9.03 3.25 -16.38
C GLN A 442 -9.09 2.77 -14.92
N LYS A 443 -8.73 3.66 -14.00
CA LYS A 443 -8.91 3.47 -12.55
C LYS A 443 -10.40 3.56 -12.17
N ILE A 444 -10.85 2.67 -11.31
CA ILE A 444 -12.23 2.62 -10.80
C ILE A 444 -12.25 2.22 -9.32
N ASN A 445 -13.32 2.56 -8.60
CA ASN A 445 -13.57 2.07 -7.25
C ASN A 445 -14.51 0.87 -7.28
N VAL A 446 -14.09 -0.24 -6.68
CA VAL A 446 -14.92 -1.43 -6.50
C VAL A 446 -15.28 -1.55 -5.02
N THR A 447 -16.57 -1.55 -4.72
CA THR A 447 -17.06 -1.81 -3.36
C THR A 447 -17.47 -3.28 -3.24
N PHE A 448 -16.71 -4.04 -2.46
CA PHE A 448 -17.03 -5.42 -2.10
C PHE A 448 -18.01 -5.41 -0.94
N VAL A 449 -19.10 -6.16 -1.09
CA VAL A 449 -20.12 -6.39 -0.06
C VAL A 449 -20.20 -7.89 0.18
N ALA A 450 -19.60 -8.35 1.27
CA ALA A 450 -19.69 -9.73 1.73
C ALA A 450 -20.96 -9.91 2.57
N VAL A 451 -21.80 -10.86 2.18
CA VAL A 451 -23.00 -11.27 2.94
C VAL A 451 -22.70 -12.62 3.60
N PRO A 452 -22.18 -12.63 4.84
CA PRO A 452 -21.84 -13.86 5.54
C PRO A 452 -23.09 -14.64 5.98
N PRO A 453 -22.94 -15.92 6.39
CA PRO A 453 -24.05 -16.71 6.89
C PRO A 453 -24.51 -16.17 8.25
N ALA A 454 -25.72 -16.55 8.70
CA ALA A 454 -26.24 -16.11 10.00
C ALA A 454 -25.34 -16.55 11.18
N GLU A 455 -24.64 -17.68 11.04
CA GLU A 455 -23.72 -18.21 12.04
C GLU A 455 -22.30 -17.65 11.86
N MET A 456 -22.06 -16.49 12.46
CA MET A 456 -20.72 -15.86 12.52
C MET A 456 -20.29 -15.63 13.96
N PRO A 457 -18.98 -15.75 14.28
CA PRO A 457 -18.47 -15.27 15.56
C PRO A 457 -18.81 -13.79 15.75
N ALA A 458 -19.22 -13.39 16.96
CA ALA A 458 -19.71 -12.04 17.24
C ALA A 458 -18.73 -10.92 16.83
N ASN A 459 -17.43 -11.17 17.01
CA ASN A 459 -16.33 -10.24 16.72
C ASN A 459 -15.56 -10.62 15.44
N ALA A 460 -16.19 -11.38 14.54
CA ALA A 460 -15.56 -11.78 13.29
C ALA A 460 -15.22 -10.54 12.44
N VAL A 461 -13.99 -10.54 11.94
CA VAL A 461 -13.49 -9.57 10.96
C VAL A 461 -13.25 -10.35 9.68
N ILE A 462 -13.93 -9.95 8.61
CA ILE A 462 -13.72 -10.52 7.28
C ILE A 462 -12.61 -9.73 6.59
N ARG A 463 -11.68 -10.44 5.95
CA ARG A 463 -10.62 -9.88 5.12
C ARG A 463 -10.75 -10.38 3.69
N ILE A 464 -10.27 -9.60 2.73
CA ILE A 464 -10.13 -9.97 1.33
C ILE A 464 -8.64 -10.11 1.00
N VAL A 465 -8.27 -11.21 0.36
CA VAL A 465 -6.95 -11.40 -0.24
C VAL A 465 -7.11 -11.84 -1.69
N GLY A 466 -6.25 -11.35 -2.58
CA GLY A 466 -6.34 -11.60 -4.01
C GLY A 466 -4.99 -11.63 -4.71
N ASN A 467 -5.05 -11.79 -6.03
CA ASN A 467 -3.89 -11.93 -6.93
C ASN A 467 -3.31 -10.60 -7.45
N ILE A 468 -3.90 -9.45 -7.05
CA ILE A 468 -3.44 -8.11 -7.40
C ILE A 468 -2.88 -7.38 -6.18
N HIS A 469 -2.02 -6.39 -6.43
CA HIS A 469 -1.33 -5.63 -5.38
C HIS A 469 -2.30 -5.02 -4.36
N GLN A 470 -3.41 -4.45 -4.83
CA GLN A 470 -4.43 -3.79 -4.02
C GLN A 470 -5.23 -4.74 -3.12
N LEU A 471 -5.18 -6.05 -3.40
CA LEU A 471 -5.76 -7.10 -2.56
C LEU A 471 -4.69 -7.89 -1.80
N GLY A 472 -3.53 -7.26 -1.57
CA GLY A 472 -2.49 -7.77 -0.69
C GLY A 472 -1.51 -8.72 -1.35
N ALA A 473 -1.56 -8.97 -2.66
CA ALA A 473 -0.58 -9.81 -3.35
C ALA A 473 0.81 -9.15 -3.25
N PRO A 474 1.79 -9.77 -2.57
CA PRO A 474 3.16 -9.31 -2.64
C PRO A 474 3.68 -9.71 -4.01
N GLN A 475 4.02 -8.72 -4.81
CA GLN A 475 4.73 -8.96 -6.06
C GLN A 475 5.94 -9.89 -5.77
N TRP A 476 6.03 -11.02 -6.48
CA TRP A 476 7.23 -11.88 -6.57
C TRP A 476 7.65 -12.72 -5.37
N TYR A 477 6.77 -12.94 -4.41
CA TYR A 477 7.12 -13.82 -3.29
C TYR A 477 7.06 -15.31 -3.69
N ARG A 478 8.22 -15.92 -3.96
CA ARG A 478 8.40 -17.38 -4.16
C ARG A 478 7.75 -18.02 -5.41
N ASN A 479 7.64 -17.31 -6.54
CA ASN A 479 6.82 -17.74 -7.69
C ASN A 479 5.32 -17.98 -7.37
N ALA A 480 4.90 -17.72 -6.14
CA ALA A 480 3.53 -17.82 -5.67
C ALA A 480 2.96 -16.42 -5.43
N LEU A 481 1.66 -16.23 -5.58
CA LEU A 481 1.00 -15.00 -5.11
C LEU A 481 0.57 -15.13 -3.65
N ARG A 482 1.27 -15.99 -2.90
CA ARG A 482 0.95 -16.31 -1.53
C ARG A 482 1.44 -15.20 -0.60
N CYS A 483 0.50 -14.40 -0.13
CA CYS A 483 0.75 -13.42 0.91
C CYS A 483 0.62 -14.04 2.30
N TRP A 484 1.75 -14.24 2.97
CA TRP A 484 1.78 -14.68 4.36
C TRP A 484 1.50 -13.55 5.36
N TYR A 485 1.53 -12.32 4.90
CA TYR A 485 1.51 -11.12 5.72
C TYR A 485 0.09 -10.55 5.72
N THR A 486 -0.70 -10.99 6.70
CA THR A 486 -2.13 -10.70 6.79
C THR A 486 -2.45 -9.22 7.05
N ASP A 487 -1.46 -8.43 7.46
CA ASP A 487 -1.50 -6.97 7.53
C ASP A 487 -1.60 -6.30 6.14
N ARG A 488 -1.30 -7.03 5.06
CA ARG A 488 -1.53 -6.57 3.68
C ARG A 488 -2.96 -6.82 3.18
N TYR A 489 -3.76 -7.59 3.90
CA TYR A 489 -5.10 -7.96 3.43
C TYR A 489 -6.05 -6.77 3.58
N VAL A 490 -7.10 -6.72 2.77
CA VAL A 490 -8.11 -5.67 2.89
C VAL A 490 -9.08 -6.05 4.00
N PHE A 491 -9.04 -5.32 5.11
CA PHE A 491 -9.98 -5.48 6.23
C PHE A 491 -11.34 -4.89 5.87
N MET A 492 -12.41 -5.67 6.08
CA MET A 492 -13.77 -5.23 5.79
C MET A 492 -14.44 -4.66 7.04
N THR A 493 -15.19 -3.58 6.85
CA THR A 493 -15.97 -2.94 7.92
C THR A 493 -17.37 -3.55 7.99
N LYS A 494 -17.83 -3.90 9.19
CA LYS A 494 -19.19 -4.43 9.40
C LYS A 494 -20.22 -3.31 9.38
N SER A 495 -21.28 -3.46 8.59
CA SER A 495 -22.46 -2.57 8.53
C SER A 495 -23.74 -3.41 8.51
N GLY A 496 -24.48 -3.42 9.62
CA GLY A 496 -25.60 -4.34 9.82
C GLY A 496 -25.14 -5.80 9.77
N ASN A 497 -25.72 -6.59 8.87
CA ASN A 497 -25.33 -7.98 8.63
C ASN A 497 -24.24 -8.13 7.55
N ASN A 498 -23.89 -7.06 6.84
CA ASN A 498 -22.95 -7.11 5.72
C ASN A 498 -21.56 -6.62 6.16
N TYR A 499 -20.54 -7.03 5.42
CA TYR A 499 -19.19 -6.51 5.55
C TYR A 499 -18.81 -5.82 4.24
N THR A 500 -18.20 -4.64 4.32
CA THR A 500 -17.90 -3.81 3.16
C THR A 500 -16.46 -3.32 3.14
N ALA A 501 -15.86 -3.32 1.95
CA ALA A 501 -14.59 -2.63 1.69
C ALA A 501 -14.60 -2.04 0.28
N THR A 502 -14.11 -0.81 0.13
CA THR A 502 -13.93 -0.18 -1.18
C THR A 502 -12.45 -0.19 -1.52
N VAL A 503 -12.13 -0.73 -2.69
CA VAL A 503 -10.75 -0.89 -3.17
C VAL A 503 -10.63 -0.20 -4.53
N GLU A 504 -9.58 0.60 -4.69
CA GLU A 504 -9.22 1.18 -5.98
C GLU A 504 -8.63 0.09 -6.88
N MET A 505 -9.24 -0.13 -8.04
CA MET A 505 -8.86 -1.14 -9.04
C MET A 505 -8.80 -0.52 -10.43
N TYR A 506 -8.53 -1.34 -11.44
CA TYR A 506 -8.45 -0.91 -12.83
C TYR A 506 -9.36 -1.77 -13.70
N GLU A 507 -9.99 -1.12 -14.69
CA GLU A 507 -10.89 -1.78 -15.63
C GLU A 507 -10.22 -2.96 -16.32
N GLY A 508 -10.94 -4.07 -16.45
CA GLY A 508 -10.45 -5.26 -17.13
C GLY A 508 -9.32 -6.01 -16.43
N ALA A 509 -8.93 -5.61 -15.21
CA ALA A 509 -7.93 -6.34 -14.44
C ALA A 509 -8.43 -7.76 -14.10
N PRO A 510 -7.67 -8.83 -14.36
CA PRO A 510 -8.07 -10.19 -14.02
C PRO A 510 -7.90 -10.46 -12.51
N VAL A 511 -8.95 -10.23 -11.74
CA VAL A 511 -8.94 -10.38 -10.27
C VAL A 511 -9.40 -11.78 -9.89
N GLN A 512 -8.59 -12.48 -9.11
CA GLN A 512 -9.00 -13.67 -8.36
C GLN A 512 -8.80 -13.38 -6.86
N TYR A 513 -9.79 -13.69 -6.03
CA TYR A 513 -9.77 -13.36 -4.60
C TYR A 513 -10.56 -14.38 -3.77
N ILE A 514 -10.39 -14.30 -2.45
CA ILE A 514 -11.10 -15.13 -1.46
C ILE A 514 -11.33 -14.33 -0.17
N TYR A 515 -12.42 -14.61 0.53
CA TYR A 515 -12.68 -14.08 1.87
C TYR A 515 -12.06 -14.96 2.95
N THR A 516 -11.60 -14.36 4.04
CA THR A 516 -11.04 -15.11 5.19
C THR A 516 -11.29 -14.41 6.53
N LEU A 517 -11.43 -15.20 7.59
CA LEU A 517 -11.48 -14.74 9.00
C LEU A 517 -10.10 -14.60 9.65
N GLY A 518 -9.05 -15.08 9.00
CA GLY A 518 -7.67 -14.99 9.42
C GLY A 518 -6.75 -14.82 8.20
N GLY A 519 -6.28 -15.93 7.67
CA GLY A 519 -5.30 -16.06 6.58
C GLY A 519 -4.43 -17.30 6.80
N ASN A 520 -3.58 -17.67 5.86
CA ASN A 520 -2.59 -18.76 6.04
C ASN A 520 -3.14 -20.13 6.49
N PHE A 521 -4.22 -20.59 5.86
CA PHE A 521 -4.98 -21.81 6.17
C PHE A 521 -5.96 -21.70 7.36
N PHE A 522 -6.17 -20.48 7.88
CA PHE A 522 -7.11 -20.21 8.96
C PHE A 522 -8.33 -19.44 8.46
N GLY A 523 -9.45 -20.16 8.33
CA GLY A 523 -10.77 -19.56 8.17
C GLY A 523 -11.05 -18.97 6.79
N GLU A 524 -10.42 -19.49 5.73
CA GLU A 524 -10.80 -19.15 4.36
C GLU A 524 -12.20 -19.65 4.02
N GLU A 525 -12.84 -18.92 3.11
CA GLU A 525 -14.12 -19.30 2.52
C GLU A 525 -14.03 -20.67 1.82
N ARG A 526 -15.08 -21.48 1.98
CA ARG A 526 -15.22 -22.81 1.40
C ARG A 526 -16.57 -23.01 0.73
N ASN A 527 -16.61 -23.99 -0.17
CA ASN A 527 -17.87 -24.52 -0.66
C ASN A 527 -18.59 -25.29 0.47
N SER A 528 -19.88 -25.03 0.67
CA SER A 528 -20.67 -25.65 1.74
C SER A 528 -20.77 -27.18 1.63
N THR A 529 -20.67 -27.71 0.41
CA THR A 529 -20.88 -29.14 0.10
C THR A 529 -19.55 -29.87 -0.09
N SER A 530 -18.68 -29.41 -1.00
CA SER A 530 -17.40 -30.09 -1.26
C SER A 530 -16.35 -29.82 -0.18
N ARG A 531 -16.54 -28.79 0.66
CA ARG A 531 -15.59 -28.31 1.67
C ARG A 531 -14.27 -27.77 1.10
N GLU A 532 -14.14 -27.67 -0.22
CA GLU A 532 -12.98 -27.08 -0.90
C GLU A 532 -12.97 -25.55 -0.78
N TYR A 533 -11.81 -24.92 -0.97
CA TYR A 533 -11.69 -23.46 -0.97
C TYR A 533 -12.51 -22.83 -2.10
N ASN A 534 -13.20 -21.73 -1.80
CA ASN A 534 -14.06 -21.05 -2.76
C ASN A 534 -13.39 -19.77 -3.30
N PHE A 535 -12.50 -19.93 -4.29
CA PHE A 535 -11.90 -18.79 -4.98
C PHE A 535 -12.87 -18.17 -5.97
N ARG A 536 -12.86 -16.83 -6.04
CA ARG A 536 -13.79 -16.04 -6.85
C ARG A 536 -13.01 -15.30 -7.94
N ASP A 537 -13.48 -15.43 -9.18
CA ASP A 537 -12.96 -14.66 -10.32
C ASP A 537 -13.84 -13.43 -10.58
N PHE A 538 -13.19 -12.32 -10.92
CA PHE A 538 -13.82 -11.05 -11.19
C PHE A 538 -13.00 -10.25 -12.20
N VAL A 539 -13.69 -9.57 -13.12
CA VAL A 539 -13.07 -8.67 -14.10
C VAL A 539 -13.79 -7.34 -13.98
N PRO A 540 -13.14 -6.30 -13.39
CA PRO A 540 -13.79 -5.03 -13.16
C PRO A 540 -14.25 -4.36 -14.46
N GLY A 541 -15.41 -3.69 -14.39
CA GLY A 541 -15.96 -2.91 -15.49
C GLY A 541 -15.22 -1.58 -15.75
N SER A 542 -15.80 -0.74 -16.60
CA SER A 542 -15.25 0.58 -16.96
C SER A 542 -15.80 1.73 -16.10
N SER A 543 -16.47 1.42 -14.98
CA SER A 543 -17.06 2.40 -14.07
C SER A 543 -17.04 1.86 -12.65
N ASN A 544 -17.14 2.75 -11.65
CA ASN A 544 -17.27 2.33 -10.26
C ASN A 544 -18.44 1.35 -10.10
N GLU A 545 -18.22 0.29 -9.32
CA GLU A 545 -19.20 -0.78 -9.20
C GLU A 545 -19.24 -1.37 -7.80
N THR A 546 -20.39 -1.94 -7.46
CA THR A 546 -20.60 -2.66 -6.20
C THR A 546 -20.73 -4.14 -6.52
N ARG A 547 -19.86 -4.93 -5.91
CA ARG A 547 -19.86 -6.39 -6.01
C ARG A 547 -20.38 -6.99 -4.72
N THR A 548 -21.57 -7.58 -4.79
CA THR A 548 -22.17 -8.29 -3.66
C THR A 548 -21.95 -9.78 -3.81
N ASP A 549 -21.22 -10.37 -2.86
CA ASP A 549 -21.02 -11.81 -2.78
C ASP A 549 -21.91 -12.38 -1.67
N ALA A 550 -22.95 -13.10 -2.08
CA ALA A 550 -23.78 -13.92 -1.21
C ALA A 550 -23.20 -15.35 -1.07
N ASP A 551 -23.82 -16.14 -0.20
CA ASP A 551 -23.49 -17.57 0.03
C ASP A 551 -22.05 -17.83 0.46
N ILE A 552 -21.43 -16.85 1.11
CA ILE A 552 -20.11 -17.02 1.73
C ILE A 552 -20.25 -18.08 2.83
N CYS A 553 -19.36 -19.06 2.84
CA CYS A 553 -19.37 -20.11 3.85
C CYS A 553 -17.98 -20.28 4.47
N PHE A 554 -17.85 -19.88 5.73
CA PHE A 554 -16.64 -20.14 6.53
C PHE A 554 -16.73 -21.45 7.32
N LYS A 555 -17.95 -21.95 7.54
CA LYS A 555 -18.22 -23.14 8.35
C LYS A 555 -19.06 -24.15 7.55
N PRO A 556 -18.43 -24.94 6.67
CA PRO A 556 -19.09 -26.11 6.09
C PRO A 556 -19.58 -27.07 7.17
N GLU A 557 -20.54 -27.94 6.84
CA GLU A 557 -21.08 -28.90 7.80
C GLU A 557 -19.97 -29.75 8.43
N GLY A 558 -19.98 -29.84 9.77
CA GLY A 558 -18.99 -30.57 10.56
C GLY A 558 -17.76 -29.75 10.98
N PHE A 559 -17.53 -28.56 10.41
CA PHE A 559 -16.41 -27.71 10.83
C PHE A 559 -16.62 -27.17 12.25
N GLN A 560 -15.52 -27.11 12.99
CA GLN A 560 -15.49 -26.69 14.39
C GLN A 560 -14.92 -25.28 14.52
N GLN A 561 -15.50 -24.48 15.42
CA GLN A 561 -14.95 -23.17 15.77
C GLN A 561 -13.72 -23.32 16.67
N VAL A 562 -12.68 -22.57 16.33
CA VAL A 562 -11.46 -22.37 17.12
C VAL A 562 -11.38 -20.89 17.48
N THR A 563 -11.09 -20.63 18.75
CA THR A 563 -10.86 -19.28 19.28
C THR A 563 -9.48 -19.24 19.93
N ILE A 564 -8.63 -18.33 19.48
CA ILE A 564 -7.37 -17.99 20.12
C ILE A 564 -7.54 -16.64 20.80
N ASN A 565 -7.49 -16.60 22.12
CA ASN A 565 -7.45 -15.38 22.91
C ASN A 565 -6.03 -15.18 23.43
N VAL A 566 -5.53 -13.95 23.35
CA VAL A 566 -4.26 -13.58 23.98
C VAL A 566 -4.43 -12.32 24.79
N THR A 567 -3.90 -12.35 26.01
CA THR A 567 -3.69 -11.14 26.83
C THR A 567 -2.24 -10.72 26.68
N VAL A 568 -2.02 -9.47 26.25
CA VAL A 568 -0.69 -8.89 26.07
C VAL A 568 -0.36 -7.91 27.21
N PRO A 569 0.93 -7.58 27.43
CA PRO A 569 1.34 -6.63 28.46
C PRO A 569 0.65 -5.26 28.29
N ALA A 570 0.31 -4.60 29.40
CA ALA A 570 -0.41 -3.31 29.39
C ALA A 570 0.35 -2.17 28.70
N ASN A 571 1.67 -2.32 28.54
CA ASN A 571 2.53 -1.37 27.85
C ASN A 571 2.77 -1.71 26.37
N THR A 572 2.07 -2.71 25.82
CA THR A 572 2.08 -2.97 24.36
C THR A 572 1.54 -1.74 23.62
N PRO A 573 2.24 -1.19 22.62
CA PRO A 573 1.79 0.00 21.89
C PRO A 573 0.41 -0.18 21.25
N ALA A 574 -0.47 0.82 21.43
CA ALA A 574 -1.87 0.68 21.05
C ALA A 574 -2.11 0.71 19.53
N ASN A 575 -1.20 1.28 18.75
CA ASN A 575 -1.28 1.38 17.29
C ASN A 575 -0.72 0.15 16.57
N GLU A 576 0.01 -0.72 17.27
CA GLU A 576 0.66 -1.88 16.69
C GLU A 576 -0.29 -3.09 16.60
N TYR A 577 -0.10 -3.90 15.55
CA TYR A 577 -0.77 -5.19 15.44
C TYR A 577 -0.16 -6.19 16.42
N VAL A 578 -1.00 -7.07 16.98
CA VAL A 578 -0.55 -8.30 17.65
C VAL A 578 -0.82 -9.45 16.70
N PHE A 579 0.20 -10.27 16.44
CA PHE A 579 0.10 -11.39 15.53
C PHE A 579 0.15 -12.72 16.29
N PHE A 580 -0.71 -13.64 15.88
CA PHE A 580 -0.56 -15.07 16.14
C PHE A 580 0.24 -15.66 14.98
N ASP A 581 1.51 -15.94 15.21
CA ASP A 581 2.50 -16.19 14.14
C ASP A 581 2.44 -15.07 13.09
N SER A 582 1.96 -15.35 11.87
CA SER A 582 1.82 -14.38 10.78
C SER A 582 0.41 -13.78 10.63
N VAL A 583 -0.53 -14.14 11.52
CA VAL A 583 -1.94 -13.73 11.45
C VAL A 583 -2.23 -12.58 12.41
N ALA A 584 -2.54 -11.40 11.87
CA ALA A 584 -2.94 -10.22 12.62
C ALA A 584 -4.26 -10.49 13.37
N MET A 585 -4.20 -10.44 14.69
CA MET A 585 -5.34 -10.73 15.57
C MET A 585 -6.28 -9.53 15.68
N ASN A 586 -7.56 -9.80 15.90
CA ASN A 586 -8.57 -8.76 16.11
C ASN A 586 -8.37 -8.16 17.51
N LYS A 587 -8.22 -6.84 17.58
CA LYS A 587 -8.10 -6.11 18.84
C LYS A 587 -9.47 -5.98 19.50
N LEU A 588 -9.60 -6.41 20.76
CA LEU A 588 -10.81 -6.23 21.56
C LEU A 588 -10.72 -4.97 22.43
N ASP A 589 -9.56 -4.78 23.08
CA ASP A 589 -9.20 -3.59 23.85
C ASP A 589 -7.67 -3.40 23.82
N SER A 590 -7.10 -2.59 24.72
CA SER A 590 -5.65 -2.30 24.76
C SER A 590 -4.78 -3.52 25.10
N THR A 591 -5.33 -4.55 25.72
CA THR A 591 -4.58 -5.71 26.23
C THR A 591 -5.11 -7.06 25.76
N HIS A 592 -6.33 -7.11 25.22
CA HIS A 592 -6.95 -8.37 24.80
C HIS A 592 -7.11 -8.40 23.28
N HIS A 593 -6.59 -9.47 22.68
CA HIS A 593 -6.69 -9.75 21.25
C HIS A 593 -7.26 -11.14 21.03
N LYS A 594 -7.93 -11.30 19.88
CA LYS A 594 -8.69 -12.52 19.57
C LYS A 594 -8.58 -12.88 18.09
N LEU A 595 -8.50 -14.17 17.82
CA LEU A 595 -8.64 -14.74 16.48
C LEU A 595 -9.69 -15.86 16.52
N ASP A 596 -10.75 -15.70 15.73
CA ASP A 596 -11.82 -16.70 15.58
C ASP A 596 -11.81 -17.24 14.14
N PHE A 597 -11.80 -18.56 13.99
CA PHE A 597 -11.90 -19.22 12.69
C PHE A 597 -12.54 -20.61 12.81
N PHE A 598 -12.78 -21.27 11.68
CA PHE A 598 -13.32 -22.61 11.62
C PHE A 598 -12.32 -23.57 10.96
N ILE A 599 -12.26 -24.82 11.44
CA ILE A 599 -11.35 -25.85 10.93
C ILE A 599 -12.08 -27.17 10.69
N ASN A 600 -11.56 -27.96 9.73
CA ASN A 600 -12.05 -29.32 9.48
C ASN A 600 -11.67 -30.25 10.65
N PRO A 601 -12.64 -30.96 11.27
CA PRO A 601 -12.38 -31.93 12.34
C PRO A 601 -11.41 -33.07 11.98
N ASP A 602 -11.28 -33.39 10.68
CA ASP A 602 -10.48 -34.53 10.23
C ASP A 602 -8.97 -34.20 10.12
N TRP A 603 -8.63 -32.91 10.20
CA TRP A 603 -7.23 -32.50 10.25
C TRP A 603 -6.64 -32.87 11.61
N ASN A 604 -5.35 -33.15 11.70
CA ASN A 604 -4.70 -33.37 13.00
C ASN A 604 -3.39 -32.58 13.00
N TRP A 605 -3.55 -31.26 13.04
CA TRP A 605 -2.47 -30.31 12.88
C TRP A 605 -1.90 -29.95 14.24
N GLN A 606 -0.67 -30.38 14.51
CA GLN A 606 0.10 -29.77 15.57
C GLN A 606 0.67 -28.45 15.05
N ILE A 607 0.18 -27.34 15.57
CA ILE A 607 0.60 -25.99 15.20
C ILE A 607 1.57 -25.49 16.24
N ASN A 608 2.77 -25.17 15.81
CA ASN A 608 3.76 -24.47 16.63
C ASN A 608 3.70 -22.98 16.27
N TYR A 609 3.59 -22.12 17.28
CA TYR A 609 3.37 -20.69 17.06
C TYR A 609 4.05 -19.84 18.14
N LYS A 610 4.17 -18.55 17.84
CA LYS A 610 4.61 -17.50 18.75
C LYS A 610 3.74 -16.26 18.56
N TYR A 611 3.76 -15.36 19.54
CA TYR A 611 3.17 -14.03 19.38
C TYR A 611 4.22 -12.98 19.00
N TYR A 612 3.81 -12.03 18.16
CA TYR A 612 4.60 -10.88 17.74
C TYR A 612 3.82 -9.58 17.93
N HIS A 613 4.51 -8.46 18.09
CA HIS A 613 3.90 -7.12 18.10
C HIS A 613 4.53 -6.17 17.07
N GLY A 614 3.70 -5.39 16.36
CA GLY A 614 4.12 -4.37 15.39
C GLY A 614 4.65 -4.94 14.07
N THR A 615 5.56 -5.91 14.10
CA THR A 615 6.21 -6.52 12.94
C THR A 615 6.47 -8.02 13.15
N LEU A 616 6.66 -8.78 12.07
CA LEU A 616 6.91 -10.23 12.11
C LEU A 616 8.41 -10.58 12.26
N LYS A 617 9.19 -9.71 12.89
CA LYS A 617 10.63 -9.92 13.14
C LYS A 617 10.89 -10.59 14.48
N GLU A 618 12.08 -11.17 14.63
CA GLU A 618 12.52 -11.73 15.92
C GLU A 618 12.48 -10.70 17.05
N LEU A 619 12.85 -9.44 16.77
CA LEU A 619 12.82 -8.33 17.73
C LEU A 619 11.44 -8.05 18.34
N ALA A 620 10.37 -8.46 17.66
CA ALA A 620 8.99 -8.28 18.09
C ALA A 620 8.42 -9.47 18.88
N LEU A 621 9.23 -10.50 19.13
CA LEU A 621 8.78 -11.76 19.72
C LEU A 621 8.33 -11.60 21.18
N GLU A 622 7.39 -12.44 21.58
CA GLU A 622 7.15 -12.71 22.99
C GLU A 622 8.40 -13.29 23.68
N LYS A 623 8.58 -12.95 24.96
CA LYS A 623 9.68 -13.47 25.78
C LYS A 623 9.22 -14.67 26.61
N PHE A 624 9.91 -15.81 26.44
CA PHE A 624 9.72 -16.99 27.28
C PHE A 624 10.55 -16.90 28.58
N THR A 625 10.22 -17.74 29.57
CA THR A 625 11.00 -17.86 30.81
C THR A 625 11.31 -19.34 31.06
N PRO A 626 12.59 -19.79 30.95
CA PRO A 626 13.77 -19.02 30.51
C PRO A 626 13.65 -18.50 29.07
N ASP A 627 14.39 -17.45 28.74
CA ASP A 627 14.38 -16.86 27.39
C ASP A 627 15.17 -17.75 26.42
N ASP A 628 14.51 -18.26 25.38
CA ASP A 628 15.05 -19.19 24.40
C ASP A 628 14.32 -19.02 23.05
N THR A 629 15.07 -18.67 22.00
CA THR A 629 14.55 -18.45 20.64
C THR A 629 14.01 -19.70 19.98
N SER A 630 14.39 -20.89 20.43
CA SER A 630 13.86 -22.16 19.92
C SER A 630 12.53 -22.56 20.57
N THR A 631 12.18 -21.94 21.71
CA THR A 631 10.93 -22.22 22.40
C THR A 631 9.74 -21.67 21.62
N VAL A 632 8.71 -22.51 21.46
CA VAL A 632 7.46 -22.22 20.76
C VAL A 632 6.28 -22.69 21.61
N ARG A 633 5.11 -22.03 21.43
CA ARG A 633 3.84 -22.58 21.90
C ARG A 633 3.41 -23.67 20.93
N SER A 634 2.61 -24.63 21.41
CA SER A 634 2.11 -25.71 20.57
C SER A 634 0.66 -26.01 20.91
N VAL A 635 -0.14 -26.24 19.87
CA VAL A 635 -1.53 -26.64 20.02
C VAL A 635 -1.94 -27.60 18.92
N THR A 636 -2.69 -28.66 19.25
CA THR A 636 -3.23 -29.61 18.26
C THR A 636 -4.64 -29.18 17.84
N LEU A 637 -4.83 -28.96 16.53
CA LEU A 637 -6.11 -28.63 15.93
C LEU A 637 -6.62 -29.75 15.01
N PRO A 638 -7.89 -30.13 15.12
CA PRO A 638 -8.83 -29.78 16.18
C PRO A 638 -8.59 -30.62 17.43
N GLY A 639 -8.74 -29.98 18.60
CA GLY A 639 -8.86 -30.68 19.88
C GLY A 639 -10.30 -31.13 20.16
N PRO A 640 -10.54 -31.94 21.22
CA PRO A 640 -11.87 -32.40 21.58
C PRO A 640 -12.79 -31.26 22.07
N GLY A 641 -13.88 -30.98 21.32
CA GLY A 641 -14.92 -30.00 21.67
C GLY A 641 -14.59 -28.53 21.30
N ALA A 642 -15.58 -27.62 21.26
CA ALA A 642 -15.39 -26.21 20.87
C ALA A 642 -14.14 -25.59 21.53
N MET A 643 -13.15 -25.24 20.71
CA MET A 643 -11.77 -25.10 21.18
C MET A 643 -11.44 -23.65 21.48
N GLN A 644 -11.04 -23.37 22.72
CA GLN A 644 -10.52 -22.07 23.12
C GLN A 644 -9.09 -22.22 23.64
N VAL A 645 -8.17 -21.46 23.04
CA VAL A 645 -6.81 -21.26 23.54
C VAL A 645 -6.79 -19.92 24.23
N ASN A 646 -6.33 -19.88 25.49
CA ASN A 646 -6.23 -18.64 26.26
C ASN A 646 -4.77 -18.47 26.68
N ASP A 647 -4.06 -17.64 25.93
CA ASP A 647 -2.66 -17.35 26.16
C ASP A 647 -2.48 -16.02 26.89
N THR A 648 -1.32 -15.89 27.54
CA THR A 648 -0.83 -14.64 28.08
C THR A 648 0.61 -14.46 27.65
N VAL A 649 0.90 -13.30 27.04
CA VAL A 649 2.26 -12.83 26.81
C VAL A 649 2.65 -11.99 28.02
N SER A 650 3.66 -12.43 28.75
CA SER A 650 4.10 -11.75 29.98
C SER A 650 4.94 -10.50 29.70
N SER A 651 5.75 -10.53 28.63
CA SER A 651 6.60 -9.45 28.15
C SER A 651 7.05 -9.73 26.71
N TRP A 652 7.45 -8.68 26.00
CA TRP A 652 8.08 -8.77 24.67
C TRP A 652 9.61 -8.77 24.83
N ARG A 653 10.32 -9.45 23.93
CA ARG A 653 11.79 -9.45 23.93
C ARG A 653 12.29 -8.04 23.61
N TRP A 654 13.35 -7.62 24.31
CA TRP A 654 14.00 -6.29 24.16
C TRP A 654 13.11 -5.04 24.35
N PHE A 655 11.83 -5.22 24.67
CA PHE A 655 10.88 -4.17 25.05
C PHE A 655 10.94 -3.91 26.57
N PRO A 656 10.73 -2.68 27.06
CA PRO A 656 10.68 -2.42 28.49
C PRO A 656 9.53 -3.14 29.17
N SER A 657 9.76 -3.72 30.35
CA SER A 657 8.68 -4.23 31.22
C SER A 657 8.09 -3.14 32.13
N GLY A 658 8.65 -1.93 32.08
CA GLY A 658 8.29 -0.77 32.91
C GLY A 658 8.59 0.54 32.19
N SER A 659 9.30 1.46 32.85
CA SER A 659 9.74 2.71 32.21
C SER A 659 10.81 2.46 31.14
N TYR A 660 10.81 3.30 30.11
CA TYR A 660 11.91 3.40 29.15
C TYR A 660 13.23 3.80 29.85
N PRO A 661 14.39 3.51 29.25
CA PRO A 661 15.67 4.02 29.74
C PRO A 661 15.63 5.54 29.93
N PRO A 662 16.32 6.07 30.96
CA PRO A 662 16.36 7.51 31.17
C PRO A 662 16.97 8.23 29.96
N ALA A 663 16.48 9.44 29.69
CA ALA A 663 17.03 10.31 28.66
C ALA A 663 18.50 10.64 28.97
N TYR A 664 19.34 10.68 27.92
CA TYR A 664 20.74 11.06 28.05
C TYR A 664 20.88 12.58 28.06
N ALA A 665 21.60 13.11 29.05
CA ALA A 665 21.82 14.54 29.23
C ALA A 665 23.00 15.03 28.37
N PHE A 666 22.78 15.18 27.07
CA PHE A 666 23.76 15.72 26.14
C PHE A 666 23.91 17.25 26.28
N MET A 667 25.04 17.79 25.84
CA MET A 667 25.32 19.23 25.85
C MET A 667 25.43 19.75 24.41
N PRO A 668 24.37 20.40 23.87
CA PRO A 668 24.42 20.98 22.53
C PRO A 668 25.48 22.07 22.43
N VAL A 669 26.07 22.20 21.23
CA VAL A 669 27.06 23.23 20.89
C VAL A 669 26.53 24.13 19.78
N ALA A 670 27.15 25.30 19.60
CA ALA A 670 26.78 26.21 18.52
C ALA A 670 27.03 25.58 17.15
N VAL A 671 26.07 25.75 16.24
CA VAL A 671 26.10 25.16 14.89
C VAL A 671 26.41 26.25 13.86
N SER A 672 27.44 26.02 13.05
CA SER A 672 27.80 26.85 11.89
C SER A 672 26.73 26.80 10.80
N THR A 673 26.42 27.96 10.22
CA THR A 673 25.51 28.11 9.07
C THR A 673 25.97 27.27 7.88
N ARG A 674 25.02 26.59 7.21
CA ARG A 674 25.29 25.70 6.08
C ARG A 674 24.19 25.80 5.02
N SER A 675 24.44 25.33 3.80
CA SER A 675 23.49 25.50 2.69
C SER A 675 22.28 24.55 2.72
N VAL A 676 22.44 23.37 3.31
CA VAL A 676 21.41 22.35 3.45
C VAL A 676 21.85 21.40 4.57
N PHE A 677 20.89 20.74 5.21
CA PHE A 677 21.17 19.63 6.11
C PHE A 677 20.17 18.49 5.87
N TYR A 678 20.66 17.25 5.77
CA TYR A 678 19.86 16.03 5.70
C TYR A 678 19.85 15.39 7.09
N SER A 679 18.67 15.35 7.70
CA SER A 679 18.41 15.02 9.11
C SER A 679 17.40 13.88 9.20
N GLY A 680 17.77 12.73 8.64
CA GLY A 680 16.90 11.56 8.50
C GLY A 680 17.42 10.31 9.16
N MET A 681 16.64 9.25 9.00
CA MET A 681 16.98 7.90 9.42
C MET A 681 17.10 6.98 8.21
N TYR A 682 18.09 6.08 8.25
CA TYR A 682 18.07 4.91 7.39
C TYR A 682 17.14 3.88 8.02
N LEU A 683 15.91 3.83 7.51
CA LEU A 683 14.95 2.80 7.93
C LEU A 683 15.45 1.46 7.42
N TYR A 684 15.54 0.50 8.35
CA TYR A 684 16.23 -0.78 8.26
C TYR A 684 16.49 -1.37 6.85
N ASP A 685 17.69 -1.95 6.67
CA ASP A 685 18.32 -2.37 5.40
C ASP A 685 17.58 -3.40 4.54
N TYR A 686 16.57 -4.12 5.06
CA TYR A 686 15.97 -5.28 4.40
C TYR A 686 14.48 -5.05 4.05
N TRP A 687 14.10 -5.33 2.80
CA TRP A 687 12.71 -5.27 2.36
C TRP A 687 12.01 -6.62 2.54
N GLN A 688 10.84 -6.63 3.17
CA GLN A 688 10.00 -7.81 3.31
C GLN A 688 8.55 -7.50 2.94
N PRO A 689 7.75 -8.49 2.49
CA PRO A 689 6.33 -8.27 2.34
C PRO A 689 5.75 -7.86 3.70
N GLY A 690 4.86 -6.86 3.73
CA GLY A 690 4.37 -6.25 4.99
C GLY A 690 5.20 -5.07 5.48
N PHE A 691 6.24 -4.64 4.75
CA PHE A 691 7.05 -3.45 5.06
C PHE A 691 6.23 -2.16 5.29
N MET A 692 5.16 -1.98 4.51
CA MET A 692 4.43 -0.71 4.47
C MET A 692 3.83 -0.31 5.81
N LYS A 693 3.23 -1.25 6.55
CA LYS A 693 2.55 -0.92 7.79
C LYS A 693 3.53 -0.48 8.90
N PRO A 694 4.60 -1.24 9.22
CA PRO A 694 5.62 -0.79 10.16
C PRO A 694 6.33 0.51 9.74
N TYR A 695 6.46 0.75 8.43
CA TYR A 695 6.99 2.00 7.87
C TYR A 695 6.07 3.19 8.19
N GLU A 696 4.77 3.09 7.88
CA GLU A 696 3.75 4.10 8.20
C GLU A 696 3.71 4.39 9.72
N ASP A 697 3.75 3.34 10.54
CA ASP A 697 3.76 3.46 12.00
C ASP A 697 5.00 4.19 12.51
N SER A 698 6.14 4.05 11.83
CA SER A 698 7.38 4.75 12.19
C SER A 698 7.32 6.25 11.85
N LEU A 699 6.72 6.62 10.72
CA LEU A 699 6.47 8.02 10.39
C LEU A 699 5.46 8.65 11.36
N ALA A 700 4.40 7.94 11.70
CA ALA A 700 3.41 8.36 12.70
C ALA A 700 4.04 8.48 14.11
N TYR A 701 4.95 7.58 14.47
CA TYR A 701 5.72 7.66 15.71
C TYR A 701 6.53 8.95 15.78
N TRP A 702 7.18 9.37 14.68
CA TRP A 702 7.91 10.64 14.64
C TRP A 702 7.00 11.84 14.87
N GLU A 703 5.84 11.89 14.22
CA GLU A 703 4.85 12.97 14.42
C GLU A 703 4.34 12.99 15.87
N THR A 704 3.93 11.84 16.39
CA THR A 704 3.36 11.70 17.74
C THR A 704 4.35 12.12 18.82
N ASN A 705 5.64 11.85 18.61
CA ASN A 705 6.71 12.18 19.55
C ASN A 705 7.41 13.51 19.24
N SER A 706 6.87 14.31 18.31
CA SER A 706 7.45 15.62 17.92
C SER A 706 8.92 15.52 17.49
N ILE A 707 9.25 14.47 16.74
CA ILE A 707 10.59 14.20 16.21
C ILE A 707 10.70 14.84 14.83
N ASP A 708 11.55 15.86 14.72
CA ASP A 708 11.71 16.66 13.50
C ASP A 708 12.72 16.06 12.51
N TYR A 709 12.59 14.75 12.24
CA TYR A 709 13.38 14.12 11.18
C TYR A 709 12.79 14.54 9.83
N THR A 710 13.62 15.10 8.96
CA THR A 710 13.18 15.68 7.68
C THR A 710 13.35 14.74 6.49
N ASP A 711 14.07 13.63 6.69
CA ASP A 711 14.50 12.74 5.61
C ASP A 711 14.30 11.27 5.94
N VAL A 712 14.06 10.47 4.90
CA VAL A 712 13.97 9.02 4.97
C VAL A 712 14.90 8.41 3.94
N VAL A 713 15.75 7.47 4.35
CA VAL A 713 16.48 6.63 3.40
C VAL A 713 15.69 5.35 3.16
N LEU A 714 15.40 5.08 1.89
CA LEU A 714 14.83 3.83 1.44
C LEU A 714 15.88 3.09 0.60
N GLY A 715 16.21 1.86 0.99
CA GLY A 715 17.21 1.05 0.31
C GLY A 715 16.59 -0.06 -0.54
N PRO A 716 16.05 0.21 -1.74
CA PRO A 716 15.42 -0.83 -2.54
C PRO A 716 16.43 -1.88 -2.98
N ILE A 717 16.09 -3.16 -2.82
CA ILE A 717 16.99 -4.28 -3.05
C ILE A 717 16.65 -4.99 -4.36
N ARG A 718 17.70 -5.40 -5.07
CA ARG A 718 17.65 -6.39 -6.16
C ARG A 718 18.65 -7.51 -5.90
N THR A 719 18.19 -8.74 -6.12
CA THR A 719 18.96 -9.95 -5.86
C THR A 719 19.74 -10.39 -7.09
N PHE A 720 21.00 -10.80 -6.90
CA PHE A 720 21.77 -11.52 -7.90
C PHE A 720 21.31 -12.98 -7.97
N ASP A 721 20.91 -13.43 -9.16
CA ASP A 721 20.52 -14.83 -9.42
C ASP A 721 21.71 -15.79 -9.47
N SER A 722 22.87 -15.22 -9.77
CA SER A 722 24.17 -15.87 -9.83
C SER A 722 25.22 -14.86 -9.40
N VAL A 723 26.24 -15.33 -8.68
CA VAL A 723 27.40 -14.52 -8.27
C VAL A 723 28.61 -14.76 -9.17
N ASP A 724 28.57 -15.82 -9.99
CA ASP A 724 29.60 -16.14 -10.98
C ASP A 724 28.98 -16.81 -12.23
N PRO A 725 28.73 -16.04 -13.32
CA PRO A 725 28.89 -14.59 -13.40
C PRO A 725 27.78 -13.84 -12.61
N PRO A 726 28.00 -12.56 -12.22
CA PRO A 726 27.15 -11.78 -11.33
C PRO A 726 25.95 -11.17 -12.08
N THR A 727 24.94 -11.99 -12.36
CA THR A 727 23.75 -11.59 -13.12
C THR A 727 22.59 -11.26 -12.18
N MET A 728 22.00 -10.08 -12.35
CA MET A 728 20.65 -9.78 -11.89
C MET A 728 19.71 -9.93 -13.07
N GLU A 729 18.89 -10.98 -13.09
CA GLU A 729 17.68 -10.95 -13.87
C GLU A 729 16.55 -10.42 -12.99
N THR A 730 15.63 -9.72 -13.60
CA THR A 730 14.51 -9.12 -12.89
C THR A 730 13.68 -10.18 -12.17
N ARG A 731 13.67 -11.45 -12.64
CA ARG A 731 12.92 -12.59 -12.07
C ARG A 731 13.49 -13.94 -12.53
N SER A 732 14.30 -14.62 -11.72
CA SER A 732 14.68 -16.01 -11.96
C SER A 732 13.92 -16.96 -11.03
N LEU A 733 13.43 -18.07 -11.59
CA LEU A 733 12.73 -19.16 -10.88
C LEU A 733 13.55 -19.83 -9.76
N LYS A 734 14.79 -19.40 -9.50
CA LYS A 734 15.77 -20.18 -8.72
C LYS A 734 15.58 -20.15 -7.20
N TYR A 735 14.91 -19.15 -6.60
CA TYR A 735 14.88 -19.06 -5.13
C TYR A 735 13.48 -18.73 -4.60
N ALA A 736 12.77 -19.78 -4.19
CA ALA A 736 11.47 -19.72 -3.55
C ALA A 736 11.55 -19.60 -2.01
N VAL A 737 12.67 -19.14 -1.45
CA VAL A 737 12.81 -18.90 0.00
C VAL A 737 13.71 -17.69 0.23
N GLY A 738 13.17 -16.58 0.73
CA GLY A 738 13.97 -15.44 1.21
C GLY A 738 14.48 -14.44 0.16
N THR A 739 13.78 -14.27 -0.98
CA THR A 739 14.10 -13.15 -1.88
C THR A 739 13.75 -11.81 -1.24
N VAL A 740 14.70 -10.87 -1.28
CA VAL A 740 14.68 -9.52 -0.69
C VAL A 740 14.10 -8.45 -1.61
N ASP A 741 13.76 -8.82 -2.84
CA ASP A 741 13.50 -7.84 -3.87
C ASP A 741 12.35 -6.93 -3.49
N THR A 742 12.62 -5.63 -3.53
CA THR A 742 11.63 -4.61 -3.20
C THR A 742 10.57 -4.52 -4.31
N PRO A 743 9.29 -4.80 -4.02
CA PRO A 743 8.17 -4.51 -4.92
C PRO A 743 8.16 -3.06 -5.36
N ILE A 744 8.08 -2.81 -6.67
CA ILE A 744 8.09 -1.44 -7.21
C ILE A 744 6.94 -0.62 -6.64
N GLU A 745 5.77 -1.23 -6.52
CA GLU A 745 4.58 -0.56 -6.02
C GLU A 745 4.69 -0.26 -4.53
N ASP A 746 5.31 -1.16 -3.75
CA ASP A 746 5.53 -0.87 -2.34
C ASP A 746 6.57 0.26 -2.17
N LEU A 747 7.61 0.32 -3.01
CA LEU A 747 8.56 1.44 -3.02
C LEU A 747 7.88 2.76 -3.38
N ARG A 748 7.06 2.79 -4.45
CA ARG A 748 6.30 3.97 -4.85
C ARG A 748 5.37 4.45 -3.72
N LEU A 749 4.70 3.52 -3.05
CA LEU A 749 3.85 3.84 -1.91
C LEU A 749 4.65 4.41 -0.74
N ALA A 750 5.80 3.82 -0.39
CA ALA A 750 6.66 4.32 0.67
C ALA A 750 7.16 5.76 0.40
N ILE A 751 7.56 6.05 -0.84
CA ILE A 751 7.98 7.39 -1.27
C ILE A 751 6.82 8.39 -1.11
N ARG A 752 5.64 8.05 -1.65
CA ARG A 752 4.47 8.93 -1.59
C ARG A 752 4.01 9.20 -0.17
N GLU A 753 4.05 8.18 0.70
CA GLU A 753 3.73 8.35 2.12
C GLU A 753 4.74 9.28 2.81
N ALA A 754 6.04 9.15 2.53
CA ALA A 754 7.05 10.08 3.05
C ALA A 754 6.77 11.53 2.60
N HIS A 755 6.49 11.72 1.31
CA HIS A 755 6.17 13.03 0.74
C HIS A 755 4.88 13.61 1.33
N ALA A 756 3.86 12.78 1.56
CA ALA A 756 2.61 13.19 2.22
C ALA A 756 2.87 13.70 3.65
N LYS A 757 3.91 13.19 4.31
CA LYS A 757 4.41 13.66 5.62
C LYS A 757 5.49 14.75 5.51
N SER A 758 5.64 15.38 4.33
CA SER A 758 6.63 16.42 4.06
C SER A 758 8.08 16.00 4.37
N LYS A 759 8.38 14.71 4.19
CA LYS A 759 9.74 14.18 4.30
C LYS A 759 10.37 14.13 2.92
N ARG A 760 11.67 14.44 2.83
CA ARG A 760 12.46 14.17 1.62
C ARG A 760 12.88 12.71 1.61
N VAL A 761 13.05 12.15 0.43
CA VAL A 761 13.44 10.76 0.22
C VAL A 761 14.82 10.66 -0.39
N ILE A 762 15.60 9.73 0.17
CA ILE A 762 16.92 9.34 -0.30
C ILE A 762 16.81 7.88 -0.74
N ILE A 763 17.03 7.62 -2.03
CA ILE A 763 17.03 6.26 -2.57
C ILE A 763 18.46 5.72 -2.57
N TYR A 764 18.65 4.58 -1.91
CA TYR A 764 19.91 3.85 -1.82
C TYR A 764 19.80 2.45 -2.47
N PRO A 765 19.91 2.32 -3.81
CA PRO A 765 19.71 1.04 -4.48
C PRO A 765 20.78 0.02 -4.08
N GLN A 766 20.36 -1.19 -3.72
CA GLN A 766 21.25 -2.25 -3.24
C GLN A 766 21.21 -3.50 -4.14
N GLY A 767 22.38 -4.05 -4.41
CA GLY A 767 22.52 -5.39 -5.00
C GLY A 767 22.89 -6.42 -3.95
N ASN A 768 22.03 -7.42 -3.73
CA ASN A 768 22.19 -8.41 -2.67
C ASN A 768 22.22 -9.86 -3.22
N THR A 769 22.71 -10.82 -2.43
CA THR A 769 22.60 -12.26 -2.71
C THR A 769 21.49 -12.83 -1.85
N GLY A 770 20.50 -13.50 -2.45
CA GLY A 770 19.31 -13.96 -1.72
C GLY A 770 19.64 -14.75 -0.45
N SER A 771 18.79 -14.63 0.57
CA SER A 771 19.07 -15.16 1.90
C SER A 771 18.88 -16.69 1.95
N MET A 772 19.89 -17.50 1.58
CA MET A 772 20.08 -18.88 2.08
C MET A 772 21.52 -19.41 1.93
N THR A 773 22.51 -18.61 1.53
CA THR A 773 23.91 -19.00 1.77
C THR A 773 24.30 -18.51 3.16
N PRO A 774 24.77 -19.38 4.08
CA PRO A 774 25.45 -18.91 5.27
C PRO A 774 26.67 -18.10 4.83
N GLY A 775 26.63 -16.79 5.08
CA GLY A 775 27.71 -15.87 4.80
C GLY A 775 27.48 -15.06 3.53
N TRP A 776 27.00 -13.83 3.70
CA TRP A 776 27.52 -12.70 2.93
C TRP A 776 29.04 -12.76 3.03
N ASN A 777 29.69 -13.33 2.02
CA ASN A 777 31.14 -13.46 2.01
C ASN A 777 31.71 -12.15 1.47
N GLU A 778 31.86 -11.17 2.36
CA GLU A 778 32.50 -9.88 2.04
C GLU A 778 33.80 -10.10 1.27
N SER A 779 34.62 -11.08 1.66
CA SER A 779 35.90 -11.34 1.01
C SER A 779 35.77 -11.72 -0.48
N PHE A 780 34.68 -12.39 -0.90
CA PHE A 780 34.43 -12.67 -2.33
C PHE A 780 34.01 -11.41 -3.09
N TRP A 781 33.16 -10.60 -2.47
CA TRP A 781 32.59 -9.41 -3.09
C TRP A 781 33.57 -8.23 -3.15
N PHE A 782 34.64 -8.28 -2.35
CA PHE A 782 35.74 -7.31 -2.32
C PHE A 782 37.06 -7.86 -2.90
N SER A 783 37.09 -9.10 -3.42
CA SER A 783 38.27 -9.65 -4.09
C SER A 783 38.40 -9.23 -5.56
N ASP A 784 39.59 -9.40 -6.12
CA ASP A 784 39.83 -9.22 -7.55
C ASP A 784 39.05 -10.22 -8.41
N HIS A 785 38.43 -9.72 -9.47
CA HIS A 785 37.69 -10.52 -10.46
C HIS A 785 38.20 -10.30 -11.89
N THR A 786 37.85 -11.22 -12.80
CA THR A 786 38.21 -11.11 -14.23
C THR A 786 37.44 -9.97 -14.92
N ASN A 787 37.98 -9.44 -16.03
CA ASN A 787 37.32 -8.38 -16.80
C ASN A 787 35.90 -8.81 -17.29
N ALA A 788 35.71 -10.08 -17.66
CA ALA A 788 34.40 -10.60 -18.08
C ALA A 788 33.37 -10.65 -16.94
N TRP A 789 33.84 -10.95 -15.72
CA TRP A 789 33.00 -10.88 -14.52
C TRP A 789 32.57 -9.42 -14.27
N TRP A 790 33.51 -8.47 -14.34
CA TRP A 790 33.22 -7.05 -14.19
C TRP A 790 32.28 -6.49 -15.27
N ASP A 791 32.41 -6.94 -16.51
CA ASP A 791 31.49 -6.55 -17.59
C ASP A 791 30.05 -6.98 -17.27
N THR A 792 29.88 -8.19 -16.73
CA THR A 792 28.56 -8.69 -16.31
C THR A 792 28.03 -7.93 -15.11
N TRP A 793 28.88 -7.65 -14.12
CA TRP A 793 28.50 -6.86 -12.94
C TRP A 793 28.05 -5.45 -13.33
N ARG A 794 28.81 -4.76 -14.21
CA ARG A 794 28.44 -3.42 -14.71
C ARG A 794 27.10 -3.44 -15.42
N ALA A 795 26.79 -4.48 -16.21
CA ALA A 795 25.51 -4.60 -16.88
C ALA A 795 24.35 -4.74 -15.88
N SER A 796 24.51 -5.58 -14.84
CA SER A 796 23.52 -5.74 -13.77
C SER A 796 23.30 -4.44 -12.99
N MET A 797 24.39 -3.76 -12.61
CA MET A 797 24.30 -2.50 -11.85
C MET A 797 23.79 -1.33 -12.69
N GLN A 798 24.10 -1.29 -13.99
CA GLN A 798 23.55 -0.30 -14.92
C GLN A 798 22.02 -0.37 -14.90
N ASP A 799 21.44 -1.57 -14.96
CA ASP A 799 19.99 -1.75 -14.91
C ASP A 799 19.42 -1.25 -13.57
N LEU A 800 20.01 -1.67 -12.43
CA LEU A 800 19.58 -1.23 -11.09
C LEU A 800 19.57 0.31 -10.93
N TYR A 801 20.63 0.99 -11.36
CA TYR A 801 20.73 2.44 -11.19
C TYR A 801 19.84 3.22 -12.17
N ILE A 802 19.67 2.73 -13.41
CA ILE A 802 18.74 3.34 -14.37
C ILE A 802 17.30 3.15 -13.90
N TYR A 803 16.98 1.96 -13.38
CA TYR A 803 15.71 1.66 -12.74
C TYR A 803 15.43 2.63 -11.58
N ALA A 804 16.39 2.81 -10.68
CA ALA A 804 16.26 3.75 -9.57
C ALA A 804 16.11 5.21 -10.02
N ALA A 805 16.90 5.66 -11.01
CA ALA A 805 16.81 7.02 -11.56
C ALA A 805 15.43 7.30 -12.16
N ARG A 806 14.81 6.31 -12.82
CA ARG A 806 13.45 6.44 -13.34
C ARG A 806 12.41 6.54 -12.23
N ILE A 807 12.51 5.74 -11.17
CA ILE A 807 11.65 5.89 -9.99
C ILE A 807 11.81 7.29 -9.39
N CYS A 808 13.04 7.79 -9.30
CA CYS A 808 13.30 9.12 -8.79
C CYS A 808 12.61 10.20 -9.64
N ALA A 809 12.62 10.06 -10.97
CA ALA A 809 11.92 10.96 -11.88
C ALA A 809 10.39 10.85 -11.75
N GLU A 810 9.86 9.63 -11.67
CA GLU A 810 8.41 9.35 -11.60
C GLU A 810 7.80 9.83 -10.29
N GLU A 811 8.54 9.74 -9.17
CA GLU A 811 8.04 10.06 -7.83
C GLU A 811 8.62 11.36 -7.22
N ASN A 812 9.45 12.10 -7.96
CA ASN A 812 10.12 13.33 -7.53
C ASN A 812 11.05 13.18 -6.32
N VAL A 813 11.85 12.12 -6.28
CA VAL A 813 12.80 11.85 -5.19
C VAL A 813 13.94 12.87 -5.20
N GLU A 814 14.34 13.33 -4.01
CA GLU A 814 15.36 14.36 -3.83
C GLU A 814 16.78 13.85 -4.05
N LEU A 815 17.15 12.70 -3.47
CA LEU A 815 18.50 12.13 -3.60
C LEU A 815 18.49 10.71 -4.16
N LEU A 816 19.41 10.44 -5.09
CA LEU A 816 19.78 9.09 -5.53
C LEU A 816 21.25 8.83 -5.23
N THR A 817 21.55 7.76 -4.52
CA THR A 817 22.94 7.32 -4.32
C THR A 817 23.39 6.41 -5.46
N ILE A 818 24.62 6.61 -5.94
CA ILE A 818 25.26 5.74 -6.93
C ILE A 818 26.60 5.30 -6.36
N ALA A 819 26.81 3.99 -6.31
CA ALA A 819 28.01 3.36 -5.75
C ALA A 819 28.78 2.54 -6.79
N THR A 820 30.11 2.48 -6.61
CA THR A 820 31.00 1.56 -7.35
C THR A 820 31.69 0.58 -6.39
N ARG A 821 32.42 -0.38 -6.94
CA ARG A 821 33.28 -1.32 -6.19
C ARG A 821 34.75 -1.15 -6.61
N THR A 822 35.66 -1.62 -5.75
CA THR A 822 37.11 -1.65 -5.96
C THR A 822 37.62 -3.09 -6.04
N GLY A 823 38.92 -3.30 -6.34
CA GLY A 823 39.52 -4.64 -6.48
C GLY A 823 39.56 -5.12 -7.92
N PHE A 824 40.36 -4.45 -8.76
CA PHE A 824 40.50 -4.80 -10.17
C PHE A 824 41.79 -5.59 -10.40
N ALA A 825 41.67 -6.84 -10.85
CA ALA A 825 42.82 -7.67 -11.24
C ALA A 825 43.68 -7.00 -12.33
N ASP A 826 43.02 -6.31 -13.27
CA ASP A 826 43.64 -5.51 -14.31
C ASP A 826 43.58 -4.02 -13.94
N PRO A 827 44.71 -3.38 -13.60
CA PRO A 827 44.73 -1.95 -13.25
C PRO A 827 44.21 -1.03 -14.37
N SER A 828 44.27 -1.45 -15.64
CA SER A 828 43.78 -0.65 -16.77
C SER A 828 42.25 -0.56 -16.81
N TYR A 829 41.57 -1.57 -16.24
CA TYR A 829 40.11 -1.64 -16.19
C TYR A 829 39.49 -0.53 -15.32
N LYS A 830 40.28 0.08 -14.42
CA LYS A 830 39.89 1.29 -13.68
C LYS A 830 39.42 2.42 -14.60
N THR A 831 40.07 2.62 -15.75
CA THR A 831 39.68 3.66 -16.73
C THR A 831 38.29 3.37 -17.32
N THR A 832 38.01 2.09 -17.61
CA THR A 832 36.71 1.62 -18.10
C THR A 832 35.63 1.86 -17.04
N MET A 833 35.88 1.48 -15.79
CA MET A 833 34.95 1.68 -14.68
C MET A 833 34.66 3.17 -14.44
N ASN A 834 35.71 4.00 -14.38
CA ASN A 834 35.59 5.44 -14.20
C ASN A 834 34.76 6.08 -15.31
N SER A 835 35.04 5.74 -16.58
CA SER A 835 34.28 6.26 -17.74
C SER A 835 32.82 5.81 -17.71
N TRP A 836 32.57 4.56 -17.31
CA TRP A 836 31.22 4.03 -17.17
C TRP A 836 30.44 4.75 -16.05
N MET A 837 31.04 4.98 -14.88
CA MET A 837 30.38 5.72 -13.78
C MET A 837 30.01 7.14 -14.19
N LYS A 838 30.90 7.87 -14.89
CA LYS A 838 30.57 9.20 -15.44
C LYS A 838 29.40 9.16 -16.41
N SER A 839 29.40 8.16 -17.30
CA SER A 839 28.29 7.94 -18.24
C SER A 839 26.99 7.63 -17.50
N LEU A 840 27.04 6.80 -16.45
CA LEU A 840 25.88 6.45 -15.64
C LEU A 840 25.29 7.66 -14.92
N ILE A 841 26.12 8.52 -14.31
CA ILE A 841 25.66 9.78 -13.69
C ILE A 841 24.99 10.69 -14.72
N SER A 842 25.59 10.82 -15.91
CA SER A 842 25.04 11.62 -17.01
C SER A 842 23.66 11.10 -17.46
N GLN A 843 23.51 9.78 -17.58
CA GLN A 843 22.23 9.13 -17.90
C GLN A 843 21.20 9.35 -16.79
N ALA A 844 21.58 9.14 -15.53
CA ALA A 844 20.70 9.35 -14.37
C ALA A 844 20.18 10.79 -14.32
N ARG A 845 21.04 11.79 -14.58
CA ARG A 845 20.64 13.21 -14.67
C ARG A 845 19.75 13.53 -15.86
N THR A 846 19.92 12.81 -16.97
CA THR A 846 19.05 12.96 -18.14
C THR A 846 17.65 12.43 -17.84
N ILE A 847 17.57 11.33 -17.09
CA ILE A 847 16.31 10.69 -16.68
C ILE A 847 15.61 11.49 -15.57
N SER A 848 16.34 11.89 -14.53
CA SER A 848 15.82 12.67 -13.40
C SER A 848 16.66 13.94 -13.16
N PRO A 849 16.35 15.04 -13.86
CA PRO A 849 17.14 16.27 -13.76
C PRO A 849 17.05 16.98 -12.40
N SER A 850 15.97 16.76 -11.65
CA SER A 850 15.72 17.37 -10.34
C SER A 850 16.41 16.63 -9.19
N THR A 851 16.60 15.32 -9.32
CA THR A 851 17.24 14.48 -8.30
C THR A 851 18.73 14.77 -8.22
N LYS A 852 19.23 15.00 -7.02
CA LYS A 852 20.66 15.16 -6.75
C LYS A 852 21.33 13.81 -6.62
N ILE A 853 22.52 13.69 -7.18
CA ILE A 853 23.29 12.45 -7.15
C ILE A 853 24.29 12.49 -6.00
N VAL A 854 24.27 11.44 -5.16
CA VAL A 854 25.26 11.20 -4.11
C VAL A 854 26.22 10.11 -4.61
N ALA A 855 27.50 10.46 -4.82
CA ALA A 855 28.52 9.47 -5.13
C ALA A 855 28.96 8.76 -3.85
N TYR A 856 28.65 7.48 -3.75
CA TYR A 856 28.92 6.65 -2.58
C TYR A 856 30.10 5.69 -2.84
N ASP A 857 30.96 5.49 -1.84
CA ASP A 857 32.10 4.55 -1.85
C ASP A 857 32.18 3.85 -0.48
N TYR A 858 32.90 2.73 -0.38
CA TYR A 858 33.28 2.10 0.89
C TYR A 858 34.72 2.41 1.31
N SER A 859 35.59 2.83 0.38
CA SER A 859 37.04 2.88 0.58
C SER A 859 37.66 4.28 0.50
N TYR A 860 36.95 5.26 -0.07
CA TYR A 860 37.36 6.67 -0.28
C TYR A 860 38.82 6.87 -0.69
N ASP A 861 39.37 5.95 -1.46
CA ASP A 861 40.78 5.96 -1.81
C ASP A 861 41.04 7.01 -2.90
N THR A 862 41.41 8.22 -2.52
CA THR A 862 41.80 9.28 -3.47
C THR A 862 43.04 8.93 -4.30
N SER A 863 43.77 7.87 -3.95
CA SER A 863 44.91 7.36 -4.73
C SER A 863 44.51 6.39 -5.85
N ASN A 864 43.24 5.97 -5.91
CA ASN A 864 42.77 4.95 -6.86
C ASN A 864 42.69 5.43 -8.33
N GLY A 865 42.79 6.74 -8.57
CA GLY A 865 42.79 7.35 -9.91
C GLY A 865 41.40 7.51 -10.55
N MET A 866 40.32 7.30 -9.79
CA MET A 866 38.94 7.48 -10.25
C MET A 866 38.41 8.87 -9.85
N ASP A 867 38.00 9.67 -10.83
CA ASP A 867 37.54 11.05 -10.64
C ASP A 867 36.03 11.25 -10.86
N TRP A 868 35.29 10.18 -11.17
CA TRP A 868 33.84 10.23 -11.39
C TRP A 868 33.03 10.77 -10.21
N TYR A 869 33.54 10.69 -8.97
CA TYR A 869 32.91 11.30 -7.79
C TYR A 869 32.71 12.83 -7.95
N GLY A 870 33.59 13.48 -8.71
CA GLY A 870 33.49 14.90 -9.03
C GLY A 870 32.27 15.28 -9.87
N ASP A 871 31.68 14.31 -10.59
CA ASP A 871 30.52 14.55 -11.44
C ASP A 871 29.20 14.55 -10.65
N ALA A 872 29.18 13.97 -9.44
CA ALA A 872 28.02 13.95 -8.56
C ALA A 872 27.76 15.32 -7.87
N ASP A 873 26.60 15.47 -7.23
CA ASP A 873 26.25 16.68 -6.47
C ASP A 873 26.91 16.66 -5.09
N TYR A 874 26.90 15.49 -4.42
CA TYR A 874 27.45 15.29 -3.08
C TYR A 874 28.33 14.04 -3.01
N LEU A 875 29.23 13.99 -2.03
CA LEU A 875 29.93 12.77 -1.63
C LEU A 875 29.15 12.10 -0.50
N GLY A 876 28.85 10.80 -0.64
CA GLY A 876 28.24 9.97 0.39
C GLY A 876 29.31 9.21 1.15
N ILE A 877 29.34 9.36 2.48
CA ILE A 877 30.37 8.78 3.34
C ILE A 877 29.80 7.92 4.47
N ASN A 878 30.31 6.70 4.64
CA ASN A 878 30.07 5.86 5.81
C ASN A 878 31.12 6.12 6.88
N VAL A 879 30.69 6.18 8.13
CA VAL A 879 31.58 6.36 9.29
C VAL A 879 31.35 5.22 10.27
N TRP A 880 32.15 4.17 10.11
CA TRP A 880 32.11 2.90 10.86
C TRP A 880 33.50 2.65 11.48
N GLU A 881 34.07 3.68 12.10
CA GLU A 881 35.49 3.73 12.43
C GLU A 881 35.83 2.96 13.70
N ASN A 882 36.94 2.22 13.66
CA ASN A 882 37.57 1.71 14.87
C ASN A 882 38.44 2.80 15.48
N LEU A 883 37.90 3.49 16.49
CA LEU A 883 38.55 4.65 17.10
C LEU A 883 39.69 4.27 18.07
N LYS A 884 39.90 2.98 18.33
CA LYS A 884 40.96 2.41 19.18
C LYS A 884 41.07 3.08 20.56
N MET A 885 39.95 3.23 21.25
CA MET A 885 39.83 3.90 22.54
C MET A 885 39.11 3.06 23.59
N SER A 886 39.04 3.53 24.83
CA SER A 886 38.31 2.84 25.90
C SER A 886 36.78 2.98 25.73
N SER A 887 35.99 1.97 26.08
CA SER A 887 34.51 2.04 26.03
C SER A 887 33.92 3.11 26.96
N VAL A 888 34.64 3.46 28.03
CA VAL A 888 34.28 4.53 28.96
C VAL A 888 34.88 5.90 28.60
N ALA A 889 35.44 6.06 27.39
CA ALA A 889 36.00 7.33 26.94
C ALA A 889 34.97 8.46 27.01
N ALA A 890 35.42 9.64 27.42
CA ALA A 890 34.57 10.82 27.50
C ALA A 890 34.21 11.33 26.10
N VAL A 891 33.07 12.02 25.99
CA VAL A 891 32.58 12.63 24.73
C VAL A 891 33.67 13.49 24.06
N SER A 892 34.46 14.24 24.82
CA SER A 892 35.55 15.08 24.29
C SER A 892 36.71 14.27 23.69
N GLU A 893 37.00 13.08 24.24
CA GLU A 893 38.05 12.21 23.73
C GLU A 893 37.61 11.53 22.43
N ILE A 894 36.36 11.06 22.39
CA ILE A 894 35.73 10.51 21.18
C ILE A 894 35.67 11.59 20.10
N GLN A 895 35.21 12.80 20.45
CA GLN A 895 35.14 13.95 19.55
C GLN A 895 36.51 14.23 18.92
N ALA A 896 37.57 14.39 19.70
CA ALA A 896 38.90 14.70 19.19
C ALA A 896 39.41 13.66 18.17
N LYS A 897 39.07 12.38 18.35
CA LYS A 897 39.43 11.31 17.40
C LYS A 897 38.60 11.35 16.12
N LEU A 898 37.31 11.64 16.22
CA LEU A 898 36.45 11.84 15.06
C LEU A 898 36.87 13.10 14.28
N GLU A 899 37.27 14.19 14.95
CA GLU A 899 37.80 15.39 14.29
C GLU A 899 39.04 15.07 13.43
N GLU A 900 39.98 14.29 13.97
CA GLU A 900 41.16 13.83 13.22
C GLU A 900 40.73 13.10 11.94
N HIS A 901 39.80 12.14 12.03
CA HIS A 901 39.32 11.40 10.87
C HIS A 901 38.58 12.30 9.86
N PHE A 902 37.68 13.17 10.33
CA PHE A 902 36.91 14.07 9.47
C PHE A 902 37.80 15.07 8.75
N ASP A 903 38.80 15.64 9.42
CA ASP A 903 39.62 16.70 8.83
C ASP A 903 40.78 16.16 7.99
N THR A 904 41.28 14.96 8.27
CA THR A 904 42.40 14.37 7.51
C THR A 904 41.94 13.46 6.37
N THR A 905 40.88 12.68 6.56
CA THR A 905 40.39 11.72 5.57
C THR A 905 39.24 12.30 4.76
N ILE A 906 38.14 12.62 5.44
CA ILE A 906 36.88 13.02 4.78
C ILE A 906 37.04 14.38 4.07
N LYS A 907 37.65 15.37 4.73
CA LYS A 907 37.88 16.69 4.15
C LYS A 907 38.83 16.64 2.97
N THR A 908 39.85 15.78 3.01
CA THR A 908 40.78 15.58 1.90
C THR A 908 40.04 15.04 0.67
N ALA A 909 39.17 14.04 0.85
CA ALA A 909 38.32 13.55 -0.24
C ALA A 909 37.39 14.65 -0.79
N SER A 910 36.74 15.43 0.08
CA SER A 910 35.92 16.58 -0.31
C SER A 910 36.71 17.56 -1.17
N ILE A 911 37.91 17.98 -0.74
CA ILE A 911 38.78 18.90 -1.47
C ILE A 911 39.22 18.31 -2.82
N PHE A 912 39.68 17.05 -2.81
CA PHE A 912 40.16 16.36 -4.01
C PHE A 912 39.11 16.34 -5.12
N PHE A 913 37.84 16.12 -4.77
CA PHE A 913 36.73 16.13 -5.73
C PHE A 913 36.09 17.50 -5.94
N SER A 914 36.85 18.59 -5.85
CA SER A 914 36.40 19.98 -6.06
C SER A 914 35.55 20.56 -4.92
N THR A 915 35.94 20.30 -3.68
CA THR A 915 35.29 20.83 -2.45
C THR A 915 33.81 20.46 -2.35
N LYS A 916 33.46 19.22 -2.71
CA LYS A 916 32.08 18.75 -2.69
C LYS A 916 31.52 18.68 -1.27
N PRO A 917 30.27 19.07 -1.04
CA PRO A 917 29.60 18.81 0.22
C PRO A 917 29.51 17.31 0.51
N VAL A 918 29.57 16.96 1.78
CA VAL A 918 29.60 15.56 2.24
C VAL A 918 28.35 15.24 3.03
N LEU A 919 27.65 14.18 2.63
CA LEU A 919 26.57 13.56 3.38
C LEU A 919 27.11 12.32 4.09
N ILE A 920 27.01 12.25 5.41
CA ILE A 920 27.31 11.02 6.14
C ILE A 920 26.12 10.06 5.92
N THR A 921 26.25 9.18 4.92
CA THR A 921 25.18 8.32 4.42
C THR A 921 24.84 7.18 5.37
N GLN A 922 25.81 6.74 6.17
CA GLN A 922 25.60 5.79 7.25
C GLN A 922 26.53 6.12 8.43
N PHE A 923 25.93 6.32 9.59
CA PHE A 923 26.65 6.40 10.87
C PHE A 923 26.12 5.28 11.78
N ALA A 924 26.97 4.30 12.10
CA ALA A 924 26.54 3.06 12.74
C ALA A 924 27.45 2.69 13.92
N TYR A 925 26.91 2.71 15.13
CA TYR A 925 27.55 2.20 16.34
C TYR A 925 26.51 1.46 17.19
N ALA A 926 26.79 0.20 17.54
CA ALA A 926 25.91 -0.67 18.31
C ALA A 926 25.79 -0.20 19.77
N SER A 927 24.76 -0.63 20.49
CA SER A 927 24.58 -0.33 21.92
C SER A 927 25.21 -1.38 22.82
N VAL A 928 26.53 -1.60 22.66
CA VAL A 928 27.30 -2.59 23.42
C VAL A 928 28.58 -1.99 23.98
N ASP A 929 29.06 -2.53 25.10
CA ASP A 929 30.37 -2.17 25.68
C ASP A 929 31.50 -2.43 24.67
N GLY A 930 32.28 -1.40 24.38
CA GLY A 930 33.36 -1.41 23.39
C GLY A 930 32.92 -1.07 21.97
N ALA A 931 31.66 -0.67 21.75
CA ALA A 931 31.14 -0.27 20.45
C ALA A 931 31.99 0.81 19.77
N VAL A 932 32.64 1.69 20.52
CA VAL A 932 33.52 2.75 20.00
C VAL A 932 34.70 2.22 19.14
N ASN A 933 35.02 0.93 19.27
CA ASN A 933 36.06 0.25 18.47
C ASN A 933 35.49 -0.72 17.44
N SER A 934 34.18 -0.83 17.33
CA SER A 934 33.52 -1.75 16.40
C SER A 934 33.57 -1.20 14.98
N GLN A 935 34.12 -1.96 14.03
CA GLN A 935 33.99 -1.68 12.59
C GLN A 935 32.65 -2.21 12.04
N GLY A 936 31.56 -2.03 12.78
CA GLY A 936 30.25 -2.54 12.37
C GLY A 936 30.06 -4.06 12.48
N SER A 937 30.80 -4.78 13.34
CA SER A 937 30.74 -6.25 13.43
C SER A 937 30.42 -6.84 14.81
N LEU A 938 30.20 -6.03 15.85
CA LEU A 938 30.14 -6.52 17.23
C LEU A 938 28.72 -6.89 17.74
N ALA A 939 27.64 -6.75 16.96
CA ALA A 939 26.31 -7.15 17.47
C ALA A 939 25.23 -7.37 16.38
N SER A 940 25.51 -7.05 15.13
CA SER A 940 24.50 -6.92 14.07
C SER A 940 23.81 -8.22 13.64
N THR A 941 24.30 -9.37 14.08
CA THR A 941 23.78 -10.67 13.65
C THR A 941 23.24 -11.54 14.78
N ASP A 942 23.41 -11.17 16.05
CA ASP A 942 22.93 -11.95 17.18
C ASP A 942 22.78 -11.12 18.47
N ASN A 943 21.57 -10.57 18.69
CA ASN A 943 21.22 -9.86 19.93
C ASN A 943 21.30 -10.75 21.19
N ASP A 944 21.20 -12.07 21.02
CA ASP A 944 21.25 -13.05 22.11
C ASP A 944 22.68 -13.46 22.48
N ASN A 945 23.68 -13.03 21.71
CA ASN A 945 25.08 -13.33 22.01
C ASN A 945 25.50 -12.70 23.35
N SER A 946 25.74 -13.58 24.33
CA SER A 946 26.15 -13.21 25.69
C SER A 946 27.56 -12.62 25.80
N SER A 947 28.37 -12.71 24.73
CA SER A 947 29.70 -12.09 24.67
C SER A 947 29.63 -10.56 24.59
N TYR A 948 28.47 -10.01 24.22
CA TYR A 948 28.24 -8.58 24.11
C TYR A 948 27.36 -8.09 25.26
N THR A 949 27.92 -7.17 26.06
CA THR A 949 27.21 -6.53 27.17
C THR A 949 26.53 -5.26 26.66
N LEU A 950 25.25 -5.07 26.98
CA LEU A 950 24.49 -3.88 26.58
C LEU A 950 25.09 -2.62 27.24
N ASP A 951 25.39 -1.59 26.43
CA ASP A 951 25.77 -0.26 26.90
C ASP A 951 25.07 0.82 26.05
N LEU A 952 23.95 1.32 26.60
CA LEU A 952 23.15 2.38 25.98
C LEU A 952 23.81 3.76 26.07
N GLU A 953 24.66 3.97 27.08
CA GLU A 953 25.30 5.26 27.32
C GLU A 953 26.51 5.45 26.41
N GLU A 954 27.32 4.40 26.19
CA GLU A 954 28.42 4.44 25.22
C GLU A 954 27.92 4.85 23.83
N GLN A 955 26.83 4.24 23.35
CA GLN A 955 26.20 4.62 22.08
C GLN A 955 25.83 6.11 22.09
N ALA A 956 25.15 6.60 23.13
CA ALA A 956 24.77 8.01 23.24
C ALA A 956 25.98 8.97 23.25
N ARG A 957 27.07 8.62 23.94
CA ARG A 957 28.33 9.40 23.95
C ARG A 957 28.93 9.52 22.55
N ILE A 958 28.92 8.44 21.76
CA ILE A 958 29.44 8.42 20.38
C ILE A 958 28.60 9.31 19.47
N TYR A 959 27.26 9.19 19.54
CA TYR A 959 26.36 10.05 18.76
C TYR A 959 26.47 11.53 19.16
N GLU A 960 26.69 11.84 20.44
CA GLU A 960 26.93 13.22 20.87
C GLU A 960 28.25 13.75 20.31
N ALA A 961 29.32 12.95 20.39
CA ALA A 961 30.62 13.33 19.88
C ALA A 961 30.57 13.67 18.38
N VAL A 962 29.94 12.83 17.54
CA VAL A 962 29.84 13.13 16.10
C VAL A 962 28.98 14.37 15.82
N CYS A 963 27.89 14.59 16.56
CA CYS A 963 27.10 15.81 16.40
C CYS A 963 27.91 17.08 16.73
N ARG A 964 28.77 17.03 17.75
CA ARG A 964 29.70 18.13 18.07
C ARG A 964 30.72 18.36 16.95
N VAL A 965 31.27 17.30 16.35
CA VAL A 965 32.17 17.41 15.18
C VAL A 965 31.46 18.04 13.98
N ILE A 966 30.20 17.70 13.72
CA ILE A 966 29.44 18.22 12.57
C ILE A 966 28.99 19.68 12.79
N ALA A 967 28.84 20.11 14.03
CA ALA A 967 28.34 21.43 14.39
C ALA A 967 29.15 22.57 13.75
N ASP A 968 30.48 22.52 13.78
CA ASP A 968 31.36 23.57 13.25
C ASP A 968 31.86 23.33 11.81
N ARG A 969 31.49 22.20 11.19
CA ARG A 969 31.89 21.79 9.83
C ARG A 969 30.75 21.95 8.82
N PRO A 970 30.51 23.16 8.27
CA PRO A 970 29.38 23.41 7.37
C PRO A 970 29.47 22.70 6.00
N TRP A 971 30.62 22.08 5.70
CA TRP A 971 30.80 21.24 4.51
C TRP A 971 30.25 19.81 4.71
N ILE A 972 29.91 19.42 5.95
CA ILE A 972 29.06 18.27 6.24
C ILE A 972 27.60 18.71 6.18
N ILE A 973 26.84 18.12 5.27
CA ILE A 973 25.47 18.48 4.94
C ILE A 973 24.44 17.45 5.43
N GLY A 974 24.82 16.50 6.27
CA GLY A 974 23.86 15.59 6.88
C GLY A 974 24.53 14.41 7.57
N ILE A 975 23.77 13.77 8.44
CA ILE A 975 24.12 12.52 9.09
C ILE A 975 22.88 11.63 9.13
N LEU A 976 23.04 10.38 8.72
CA LEU A 976 21.95 9.41 8.62
C LEU A 976 22.32 8.18 9.47
N PRO A 977 21.78 8.07 10.69
CA PRO A 977 21.92 6.89 11.52
C PRO A 977 21.42 5.65 10.79
N PHE A 978 22.23 4.58 10.83
CA PHE A 978 21.94 3.33 10.14
C PHE A 978 21.08 2.38 10.99
N GLY A 979 20.20 1.61 10.35
CA GLY A 979 19.49 0.51 10.99
C GLY A 979 18.36 0.93 11.94
N TYR A 980 17.66 2.03 11.67
CA TYR A 980 16.56 2.49 12.52
C TYR A 980 15.37 1.50 12.46
N GLU A 981 15.02 0.91 13.60
CA GLU A 981 13.98 -0.13 13.70
C GLU A 981 12.55 0.40 13.66
N PHE A 982 11.60 -0.47 13.29
CA PHE A 982 10.17 -0.12 13.16
C PHE A 982 9.37 -0.17 14.47
N ILE A 983 9.94 -0.77 15.51
CA ILE A 983 9.32 -0.90 16.84
C ILE A 983 10.30 -0.43 17.92
N ASP A 984 9.78 -0.11 19.09
CA ASP A 984 10.61 0.31 20.21
C ASP A 984 11.32 -0.88 20.84
N THR A 985 12.65 -0.96 20.69
CA THR A 985 13.45 -2.06 21.23
C THR A 985 14.64 -1.52 22.05
N PRO A 986 14.41 -0.71 23.09
CA PRO A 986 15.50 0.00 23.75
C PRO A 986 16.57 -0.89 24.39
N TYR A 987 16.34 -2.19 24.54
CA TYR A 987 17.31 -3.15 25.06
C TYR A 987 17.90 -4.09 23.99
N ASP A 988 17.61 -3.88 22.71
CA ASP A 988 18.38 -4.54 21.64
C ASP A 988 19.83 -4.01 21.62
N LYS A 989 20.75 -4.83 21.14
CA LYS A 989 22.19 -4.52 21.09
C LYS A 989 22.63 -3.99 19.73
N ASP A 990 21.72 -3.85 18.77
CA ASP A 990 21.99 -3.48 17.39
C ASP A 990 22.18 -1.95 17.22
N TYR A 991 22.43 -1.51 15.99
CA TYR A 991 22.69 -0.11 15.62
C TYR A 991 21.51 0.83 15.84
N SER A 992 20.28 0.31 15.86
CA SER A 992 19.08 1.12 16.01
C SER A 992 19.22 2.04 17.22
N ILE A 993 18.91 3.33 17.03
CA ILE A 993 18.85 4.30 18.12
C ILE A 993 17.43 4.47 18.66
N ARG A 994 16.42 3.83 18.05
CA ARG A 994 15.01 4.04 18.39
C ARG A 994 14.73 3.72 19.85
N ALA A 995 14.10 4.67 20.54
CA ALA A 995 13.78 4.59 21.98
C ALA A 995 15.01 4.42 22.91
N LYS A 996 16.24 4.50 22.39
CA LYS A 996 17.49 4.47 23.16
C LYS A 996 17.93 5.89 23.53
N PRO A 997 18.84 6.06 24.52
CA PRO A 997 19.35 7.38 24.88
C PRO A 997 20.05 8.10 23.72
N ALA A 998 20.65 7.38 22.76
CA ALA A 998 21.19 7.95 21.52
C ALA A 998 20.13 8.68 20.66
N GLU A 999 18.87 8.25 20.67
CA GLU A 999 17.79 8.98 19.99
C GLU A 999 17.59 10.37 20.58
N THR A 1000 17.75 10.50 21.91
CA THR A 1000 17.59 11.79 22.60
C THR A 1000 18.63 12.79 22.10
N VAL A 1001 19.86 12.33 21.86
CA VAL A 1001 20.94 13.15 21.30
C VAL A 1001 20.57 13.63 19.90
N ILE A 1002 20.21 12.70 19.01
CA ILE A 1002 19.87 13.02 17.62
C ILE A 1002 18.67 13.95 17.52
N LYS A 1003 17.58 13.66 18.25
CA LYS A 1003 16.38 14.54 18.34
C LYS A 1003 16.73 15.94 18.82
N GLY A 1004 17.73 16.07 19.69
CA GLY A 1004 18.17 17.35 20.23
C GLY A 1004 19.03 18.18 19.26
N TYR A 1005 19.87 17.53 18.46
CA TYR A 1005 20.78 18.22 17.53
C TYR A 1005 20.14 18.55 16.17
N TYR A 1006 19.25 17.71 15.65
CA TYR A 1006 18.66 17.91 14.31
C TYR A 1006 17.97 19.27 14.15
N PRO A 1007 17.14 19.74 15.10
CA PRO A 1007 16.57 21.09 15.03
C PRO A 1007 17.62 22.20 14.97
N LEU A 1008 18.77 22.04 15.64
CA LEU A 1008 19.87 23.01 15.61
C LEU A 1008 20.54 23.03 14.23
N PHE A 1009 20.73 21.86 13.62
CA PHE A 1009 21.25 21.78 12.26
C PHE A 1009 20.28 22.37 11.23
N ASN A 1010 18.99 22.04 11.32
CA ASN A 1010 17.97 22.55 10.41
C ASN A 1010 17.82 24.07 10.52
N ALA A 1011 17.87 24.63 11.74
CA ALA A 1011 17.85 26.08 11.96
C ALA A 1011 19.12 26.82 11.47
N SER A 1012 20.20 26.09 11.17
CA SER A 1012 21.43 26.66 10.61
C SER A 1012 21.40 26.81 9.08
N VAL A 1013 20.32 26.35 8.42
CA VAL A 1013 20.10 26.50 6.98
C VAL A 1013 19.36 27.83 6.71
N PRO A 1014 19.88 28.72 5.83
CA PRO A 1014 19.33 30.05 5.53
C PRO A 1014 17.90 30.10 4.97
#